data_AF-A0A9D8WU28-F1
#
_entry.id   AF-A0A9D8WU28-F1
#
_cell.length_a   1.000
_cell.length_b   1.000
_cell.length_c   1.000
_cell.angle_alpha   90.00
_cell.angle_beta   90.00
_cell.angle_gamma   90.00
#
_symmetry.space_group_name_H-M   'P 1'
#
loop_
_entity.id
_entity.type
_entity.pdbx_description
1 polymer ?
#
loop_
_entity_poly.entity_id
_entity_poly.type
_entity_poly.pdbx_seq_one_letter_code
_entity_poly.pdbx_strand_id
1 'polypeptide(L)'
;MANMNSLYEILPYSIDVVAACINNFTDTPISIIKRKAFINYLDSYLAPWKAKGDKNISFLIENDYIDFSFLQDYSNYYVKCFNQYPRNCIRLHFFSLDETQLGKIYDYSKKKDDNCLEIIKTNYLGFIVIRPIPSTFIARACLKKYETENTPKHCLISKKILSHILGIQLFVDTIPFIEQDKVLSVCATSALWSFFNAHKQIDYHRIPSPYEITSLAINNDDSKSIVLLNEGLTIQMMCNCIKSYGLVPLNYELHKEAPLFFYELIHVMVSSGYPVIIGLSVYSNKPTDNDEKNKQIFEGLHAVVALGDETSNALHFVATEGKIKTFAQNISKLYIHDDRIGPYAKIQYEDNSWKLELLKTTSSVQPKTEYYVPSEIVIGIYQKIRLPFATIWNFTFYLNNDLLNLINKHENTPEEVINLFESLVWDFKFEECSSLKNRIRFSDISNDEKEKVMNLSLPLYCWIIKAYFTNQMELGFEIIIDATDISQGNFIIDIIYYDEMFFNILQDLKQYYLAWIKKDGGSAFSDLIQHSLWPLYKYFTKTNDVFSNLDYLYGKIKIPKYIKPFELKNDEIRKQEPFIITCKHDAEIIKLDKNQKYIWVIDKDGFLIIGKEDDNPDSDNKGHPTLLQGRAGRIAGELRFKENKWFVNKKSGRYSYPIEYSDLEADIYVKNVIHEKFEVYFNEEFEFENI
;
A
#
# COMPACT_ATOMS: atom_id res chain seq x y z
N MET A 1 -24.61 -0.88 45.69
CA MET A 1 -25.75 -1.23 44.82
C MET A 1 -26.45 0.07 44.40
N ALA A 2 -25.91 0.76 43.40
CA ALA A 2 -26.56 1.93 42.78
C ALA A 2 -27.43 1.46 41.61
N ASN A 3 -28.55 2.14 41.35
CA ASN A 3 -29.58 1.81 40.37
C ASN A 3 -29.03 1.39 38.98
N MET A 4 -29.01 0.09 38.68
CA MET A 4 -28.77 -0.47 37.34
C MET A 4 -30.07 -0.52 36.49
N ASN A 5 -30.89 0.53 36.50
CA ASN A 5 -32.20 0.50 35.80
C ASN A 5 -32.21 1.15 34.41
N SER A 6 -31.12 1.77 33.94
CA SER A 6 -31.01 2.27 32.57
C SER A 6 -29.77 1.71 31.86
N LEU A 7 -30.01 1.02 30.74
CA LEU A 7 -28.96 0.50 29.84
C LEU A 7 -28.03 1.61 29.32
N TYR A 8 -28.58 2.83 29.22
CA TYR A 8 -27.88 4.01 28.72
C TYR A 8 -28.05 5.19 29.68
N GLU A 9 -27.01 6.00 29.83
CA GLU A 9 -27.00 7.23 30.62
C GLU A 9 -26.23 8.32 29.85
N ILE A 10 -26.65 9.59 29.94
CA ILE A 10 -25.98 10.71 29.27
C ILE A 10 -25.50 11.69 30.34
N LEU A 11 -24.23 12.08 30.28
CA LEU A 11 -23.61 12.97 31.25
C LEU A 11 -22.77 14.05 30.55
N PRO A 12 -22.63 15.25 31.14
CA PRO A 12 -21.68 16.24 30.67
C PRO A 12 -20.24 15.77 30.93
N TYR A 13 -19.34 16.06 30.00
CA TYR A 13 -17.93 15.69 30.14
C TYR A 13 -17.21 16.62 31.12
N SER A 14 -16.71 16.03 32.20
CA SER A 14 -15.56 16.53 32.94
C SER A 14 -14.68 15.35 33.32
N ILE A 15 -13.38 15.62 33.54
CA ILE A 15 -12.44 14.60 33.99
C ILE A 15 -12.89 13.96 35.32
N ASP A 16 -13.58 14.74 36.17
CA ASP A 16 -14.12 14.29 37.44
C ASP A 16 -15.28 13.32 37.27
N VAL A 17 -16.19 13.61 36.34
CA VAL A 17 -17.36 12.77 36.06
C VAL A 17 -16.94 11.45 35.41
N VAL A 18 -15.98 11.49 34.47
CA VAL A 18 -15.41 10.26 33.88
C VAL A 18 -14.71 9.43 34.96
N ALA A 19 -13.92 10.06 35.83
CA ALA A 19 -13.24 9.36 36.91
C ALA A 19 -14.22 8.77 37.93
N ALA A 20 -15.33 9.46 38.23
CA ALA A 20 -16.40 8.95 39.09
C ALA A 20 -17.10 7.73 38.46
N CYS A 21 -17.38 7.77 37.16
CA CYS A 21 -17.95 6.65 36.41
C CYS A 21 -17.03 5.41 36.47
N ILE A 22 -15.74 5.58 36.19
CA ILE A 22 -14.75 4.50 36.25
C ILE A 22 -14.60 3.96 37.68
N ASN A 23 -14.58 4.84 38.69
CA ASN A 23 -14.53 4.45 40.10
C ASN A 23 -15.74 3.59 40.47
N ASN A 24 -16.95 4.03 40.11
CA ASN A 24 -18.19 3.28 40.40
C ASN A 24 -18.22 1.90 39.74
N PHE A 25 -17.59 1.74 38.57
CA PHE A 25 -17.56 0.47 37.84
C PHE A 25 -16.43 -0.47 38.25
N THR A 26 -15.27 0.06 38.66
CA THR A 26 -14.03 -0.73 38.88
C THR A 26 -13.54 -0.76 40.31
N ASP A 27 -14.18 0.00 41.21
CA ASP A 27 -13.72 0.30 42.58
C ASP A 27 -12.32 0.94 42.66
N THR A 28 -11.75 1.37 41.53
CA THR A 28 -10.43 2.02 41.50
C THR A 28 -10.55 3.45 42.07
N PRO A 29 -9.73 3.86 43.06
CA PRO A 29 -9.79 5.21 43.62
C PRO A 29 -9.59 6.31 42.57
N ILE A 30 -10.40 7.38 42.65
CA ILE A 30 -10.36 8.54 41.73
C ILE A 30 -8.96 9.15 41.62
N SER A 31 -8.20 9.19 42.74
CA SER A 31 -6.84 9.69 42.76
C SER A 31 -5.87 8.88 41.91
N ILE A 32 -6.08 7.56 41.79
CA ILE A 32 -5.28 6.67 40.93
C ILE A 32 -5.72 6.82 39.48
N ILE A 33 -7.03 6.90 39.24
CA ILE A 33 -7.60 7.09 37.89
C ILE A 33 -7.02 8.35 37.24
N LYS A 34 -7.09 9.51 37.91
CA LYS A 34 -6.62 10.79 37.37
C LYS A 34 -5.11 10.86 37.17
N ARG A 35 -4.33 10.00 37.82
CA ARG A 35 -2.86 9.96 37.64
C ARG A 35 -2.45 9.21 36.38
N LYS A 36 -3.36 8.49 35.71
CA LYS A 36 -3.03 7.76 34.50
C LYS A 36 -2.75 8.72 33.35
N ALA A 37 -1.64 8.49 32.66
CA ALA A 37 -1.23 9.28 31.50
C ALA A 37 -2.31 9.28 30.40
N PHE A 38 -2.97 8.14 30.14
CA PHE A 38 -4.07 8.08 29.18
C PHE A 38 -5.27 8.96 29.56
N ILE A 39 -5.60 9.10 30.85
CA ILE A 39 -6.69 9.98 31.30
C ILE A 39 -6.34 11.44 31.08
N ASN A 40 -5.08 11.83 31.32
CA ASN A 40 -4.59 13.17 31.00
C ASN A 40 -4.51 13.42 29.49
N TYR A 41 -4.15 12.38 28.72
CA TYR A 41 -4.19 12.40 27.26
C TYR A 41 -5.62 12.64 26.77
N LEU A 42 -6.63 11.97 27.33
CA LEU A 42 -8.04 12.18 26.99
C LEU A 42 -8.49 13.63 27.24
N ASP A 43 -8.11 14.23 28.37
CA ASP A 43 -8.51 15.60 28.66
C ASP A 43 -7.82 16.61 27.74
N SER A 44 -6.52 16.41 27.50
CA SER A 44 -5.75 17.20 26.52
C SER A 44 -6.29 16.99 25.10
N TYR A 45 -6.76 15.78 24.81
CA TYR A 45 -7.42 15.42 23.56
C TYR A 45 -8.68 16.23 23.38
N LEU A 46 -9.59 16.24 24.35
CA LEU A 46 -10.88 16.92 24.25
C LEU A 46 -10.78 18.45 24.34
N ALA A 47 -9.66 19.01 24.83
CA ALA A 47 -9.50 20.45 25.04
C ALA A 47 -9.70 21.35 23.79
N PRO A 48 -9.16 21.04 22.60
CA PRO A 48 -9.38 21.84 21.39
C PRO A 48 -10.86 21.88 20.97
N TRP A 49 -11.59 20.78 21.15
CA TRP A 49 -13.03 20.74 20.87
C TRP A 49 -13.85 21.58 21.84
N LYS A 50 -13.40 21.72 23.10
CA LYS A 50 -13.98 22.69 24.05
C LYS A 50 -13.69 24.14 23.67
N ALA A 51 -12.52 24.41 23.07
CA ALA A 51 -12.04 25.76 22.76
C ALA A 51 -12.65 26.36 21.48
N LYS A 52 -13.08 25.53 20.51
CA LYS A 52 -13.65 25.97 19.21
C LYS A 52 -15.07 26.61 19.28
N GLY A 53 -15.49 27.11 20.45
CA GLY A 53 -16.72 27.90 20.68
C GLY A 53 -17.93 27.07 21.11
N ASP A 54 -18.62 27.50 22.20
CA ASP A 54 -19.92 27.07 22.78
C ASP A 54 -20.33 25.58 22.79
N LYS A 55 -19.52 24.67 22.29
CA LYS A 55 -19.80 23.23 22.23
C LYS A 55 -19.35 22.59 23.54
N ASN A 56 -20.32 22.36 24.42
CA ASN A 56 -20.13 21.44 25.52
C ASN A 56 -19.86 20.04 24.97
N ILE A 57 -18.99 19.28 25.64
CA ILE A 57 -18.78 17.87 25.35
C ILE A 57 -19.65 17.09 26.32
N SER A 58 -20.36 16.09 25.81
CA SER A 58 -21.10 15.13 26.62
C SER A 58 -20.72 13.72 26.20
N PHE A 59 -21.02 12.76 27.07
CA PHE A 59 -20.80 11.37 26.77
C PHE A 59 -22.00 10.50 27.17
N LEU A 60 -22.21 9.44 26.40
CA LEU A 60 -23.23 8.43 26.64
C LEU A 60 -22.55 7.16 27.17
N ILE A 61 -23.02 6.67 28.31
CA ILE A 61 -22.59 5.43 28.94
C ILE A 61 -23.48 4.31 28.45
N GLU A 62 -22.89 3.21 27.99
CA GLU A 62 -23.54 1.92 27.80
C GLU A 62 -23.11 0.98 28.92
N ASN A 63 -24.04 0.64 29.82
CA ASN A 63 -23.74 -0.02 31.10
C ASN A 63 -23.55 -1.55 31.00
N ASP A 64 -23.94 -2.17 29.89
CA ASP A 64 -23.94 -3.63 29.73
C ASP A 64 -23.32 -4.05 28.39
N TYR A 65 -22.03 -3.74 28.21
CA TYR A 65 -21.30 -3.98 26.96
C TYR A 65 -20.43 -5.24 27.05
N ILE A 66 -20.39 -6.03 25.98
CA ILE A 66 -19.48 -7.17 25.85
C ILE A 66 -18.36 -6.80 24.88
N ASP A 67 -17.14 -6.63 25.40
CA ASP A 67 -15.96 -6.49 24.56
C ASP A 67 -15.41 -7.87 24.19
N PHE A 68 -15.26 -8.12 22.89
CA PHE A 68 -14.79 -9.41 22.37
C PHE A 68 -13.40 -9.78 22.89
N SER A 69 -12.46 -8.83 22.95
CA SER A 69 -11.08 -9.11 23.38
C SER A 69 -11.05 -9.41 24.87
N PHE A 70 -11.72 -8.58 25.67
CA PHE A 70 -11.79 -8.81 27.12
C PHE A 70 -12.56 -10.10 27.45
N LEU A 71 -13.60 -10.46 26.70
CA LEU A 71 -14.34 -11.70 26.92
C LEU A 71 -13.44 -12.94 26.74
N GLN A 72 -12.53 -12.91 25.75
CA GLN A 72 -11.54 -13.97 25.58
C GLN A 72 -10.58 -14.01 26.78
N ASP A 73 -9.99 -12.87 27.17
CA ASP A 73 -9.12 -12.79 28.35
C ASP A 73 -9.83 -13.29 29.62
N TYR A 74 -11.09 -12.91 29.79
CA TYR A 74 -11.95 -13.33 30.89
C TYR A 74 -12.12 -14.85 30.93
N SER A 75 -12.53 -15.45 29.81
CA SER A 75 -12.80 -16.89 29.73
C SER A 75 -11.56 -17.75 29.96
N ASN A 76 -10.38 -17.24 29.56
CA ASN A 76 -9.14 -17.99 29.64
C ASN A 76 -8.43 -17.83 30.99
N TYR A 77 -8.63 -16.70 31.68
CA TYR A 77 -7.91 -16.37 32.90
C TYR A 77 -8.84 -15.95 34.05
N TYR A 78 -9.55 -14.82 33.91
CA TYR A 78 -10.23 -14.19 35.05
C TYR A 78 -11.37 -15.02 35.63
N VAL A 79 -12.02 -15.88 34.85
CA VAL A 79 -13.05 -16.82 35.35
C VAL A 79 -12.49 -17.85 36.35
N LYS A 80 -11.17 -18.09 36.31
CA LYS A 80 -10.48 -19.05 37.17
C LYS A 80 -9.98 -18.41 38.48
N CYS A 81 -10.09 -17.09 38.62
CA CYS A 81 -9.71 -16.40 39.84
C CYS A 81 -10.71 -16.68 40.97
N PHE A 82 -10.22 -16.69 42.22
CA PHE A 82 -11.11 -16.78 43.39
C PHE A 82 -12.00 -15.55 43.54
N ASN A 83 -11.43 -14.36 43.28
CA ASN A 83 -12.20 -13.14 43.16
C ASN A 83 -13.11 -13.20 41.93
N GLN A 84 -14.38 -12.84 42.12
CA GLN A 84 -15.36 -12.83 41.04
C GLN A 84 -15.27 -11.53 40.24
N TYR A 85 -14.56 -11.56 39.13
CA TYR A 85 -14.56 -10.45 38.17
C TYR A 85 -15.81 -10.53 37.27
N PRO A 86 -16.50 -9.41 36.99
CA PRO A 86 -17.55 -9.37 35.99
C PRO A 86 -16.99 -9.62 34.58
N ARG A 87 -17.79 -10.26 33.71
CA ARG A 87 -17.46 -10.41 32.28
C ARG A 87 -17.85 -9.20 31.44
N ASN A 88 -18.77 -8.38 31.96
CA ASN A 88 -19.35 -7.24 31.27
C ASN A 88 -18.44 -6.02 31.46
N CYS A 89 -18.41 -5.15 30.45
CA CYS A 89 -17.71 -3.87 30.42
C CYS A 89 -18.75 -2.74 30.37
N ILE A 90 -18.28 -1.51 30.58
CA ILE A 90 -19.03 -0.32 30.15
C ILE A 90 -18.35 0.34 28.96
N ARG A 91 -19.12 1.01 28.12
CA ARG A 91 -18.59 1.77 26.98
C ARG A 91 -19.04 3.22 27.05
N LEU A 92 -18.07 4.14 27.06
CA LEU A 92 -18.26 5.57 27.13
C LEU A 92 -18.12 6.15 25.71
N HIS A 93 -19.18 6.75 25.18
CA HIS A 93 -19.21 7.37 23.85
C HIS A 93 -19.18 8.89 23.94
N PHE A 94 -18.20 9.54 23.32
CA PHE A 94 -17.98 10.98 23.42
C PHE A 94 -18.53 11.73 22.20
N PHE A 95 -19.17 12.87 22.45
CA PHE A 95 -19.76 13.72 21.42
C PHE A 95 -19.42 15.20 21.65
N SER A 96 -19.16 15.93 20.58
CA SER A 96 -19.10 17.40 20.59
C SER A 96 -20.50 18.04 20.55
N LEU A 97 -21.36 17.59 21.45
CA LEU A 97 -22.74 18.04 21.65
C LEU A 97 -22.98 18.25 23.15
N ASP A 98 -23.83 19.20 23.50
CA ASP A 98 -24.27 19.32 24.90
C ASP A 98 -25.23 18.17 25.29
N GLU A 99 -25.50 18.03 26.59
CA GLU A 99 -26.35 16.98 27.14
C GLU A 99 -27.77 17.00 26.56
N THR A 100 -28.35 18.18 26.32
CA THR A 100 -29.70 18.34 25.79
C THR A 100 -29.78 17.96 24.31
N GLN A 101 -28.74 18.28 23.55
CA GLN A 101 -28.60 17.91 22.14
C GLN A 101 -28.39 16.40 22.00
N LEU A 102 -27.51 15.81 22.81
CA LEU A 102 -27.26 14.38 22.82
C LEU A 102 -28.48 13.59 23.33
N GLY A 103 -29.25 14.13 24.27
CA GLY A 103 -30.50 13.55 24.76
C GLY A 103 -31.52 13.22 23.66
N LYS A 104 -31.50 13.97 22.55
CA LYS A 104 -32.37 13.71 21.38
C LYS A 104 -32.02 12.44 20.62
N ILE A 105 -30.89 11.78 20.91
CA ILE A 105 -30.49 10.51 20.28
C ILE A 105 -31.55 9.41 20.39
N TYR A 106 -32.34 9.41 21.48
CA TYR A 106 -33.46 8.48 21.66
C TYR A 106 -34.64 8.75 20.73
N ASP A 107 -34.86 10.01 20.35
CA ASP A 107 -35.90 10.37 19.39
C ASP A 107 -35.44 10.06 17.97
N TYR A 108 -34.16 10.33 17.69
CA TYR A 108 -33.52 10.04 16.40
C TYR A 108 -33.41 8.55 16.10
N SER A 109 -33.26 7.70 17.13
CA SER A 109 -33.30 6.24 16.92
C SER A 109 -34.70 5.71 16.58
N LYS A 110 -35.77 6.43 16.98
CA LYS A 110 -37.16 6.03 16.74
C LYS A 110 -37.71 6.59 15.41
N LYS A 111 -37.28 7.78 15.00
CA LYS A 111 -37.71 8.43 13.76
C LYS A 111 -36.60 8.32 12.73
N LYS A 112 -36.89 7.74 11.55
CA LYS A 112 -35.96 7.76 10.39
C LYS A 112 -35.86 9.18 9.82
N ASP A 113 -35.22 10.09 10.54
CA ASP A 113 -34.88 11.43 10.07
C ASP A 113 -33.37 11.48 9.77
N ASP A 114 -33.03 11.39 8.49
CA ASP A 114 -31.64 11.30 8.03
C ASP A 114 -30.82 12.54 8.41
N ASN A 115 -31.43 13.73 8.45
CA ASN A 115 -30.72 14.96 8.80
C ASN A 115 -30.30 14.99 10.28
N CYS A 116 -31.17 14.50 11.17
CA CYS A 116 -30.84 14.42 12.60
C CYS A 116 -29.78 13.36 12.90
N LEU A 117 -29.78 12.24 12.15
CA LEU A 117 -28.75 11.22 12.28
C LEU A 117 -27.37 11.72 11.83
N GLU A 118 -27.31 12.56 10.79
CA GLU A 118 -26.05 13.18 10.36
C GLU A 118 -25.45 14.11 11.43
N ILE A 119 -26.26 14.82 12.21
CA ILE A 119 -25.76 15.64 13.33
C ILE A 119 -25.05 14.78 14.37
N ILE A 120 -25.60 13.62 14.75
CA ILE A 120 -24.96 12.71 15.71
C ILE A 120 -23.66 12.14 15.13
N LYS A 121 -23.69 11.68 13.87
CA LYS A 121 -22.51 11.09 13.21
C LYS A 121 -21.35 12.09 13.08
N THR A 122 -21.64 13.32 12.65
CA THR A 122 -20.62 14.37 12.43
C THR A 122 -19.97 14.85 13.72
N ASN A 123 -20.70 14.82 14.84
CA ASN A 123 -20.21 15.24 16.16
C ASN A 123 -19.71 14.08 17.03
N TYR A 124 -19.61 12.86 16.50
CA TYR A 124 -19.06 11.72 17.24
C TYR A 124 -17.53 11.81 17.33
N LEU A 125 -17.01 11.79 18.56
CA LEU A 125 -15.57 11.88 18.85
C LEU A 125 -14.96 10.50 19.11
N GLY A 126 -15.78 9.50 19.39
CA GLY A 126 -15.38 8.10 19.56
C GLY A 126 -15.76 7.52 20.90
N PHE A 127 -15.07 6.46 21.33
CA PHE A 127 -15.45 5.71 22.52
C PHE A 127 -14.29 5.14 23.31
N ILE A 128 -14.55 4.82 24.58
CA ILE A 128 -13.66 4.11 25.48
C ILE A 128 -14.44 2.97 26.14
N VAL A 129 -13.92 1.76 26.07
CA VAL A 129 -14.40 0.58 26.79
C VAL A 129 -13.61 0.45 28.09
N ILE A 130 -14.34 0.38 29.19
CA ILE A 130 -13.79 0.16 30.52
C ILE A 130 -14.06 -1.29 30.92
N ARG A 131 -13.01 -2.06 31.21
CA ARG A 131 -13.10 -3.41 31.79
C ARG A 131 -13.06 -3.36 33.32
N PRO A 132 -13.69 -4.31 34.01
CA PRO A 132 -13.77 -4.33 35.47
C PRO A 132 -12.51 -4.90 36.12
N ILE A 133 -11.32 -4.46 35.69
CA ILE A 133 -10.03 -4.85 36.24
C ILE A 133 -9.43 -3.66 36.99
N PRO A 134 -9.22 -3.76 38.32
CA PRO A 134 -8.66 -2.67 39.11
C PRO A 134 -7.31 -2.22 38.57
N SER A 135 -7.08 -0.91 38.53
CA SER A 135 -5.82 -0.29 38.09
C SER A 135 -5.44 -0.45 36.61
N THR A 136 -6.07 -1.30 35.80
CA THR A 136 -5.79 -1.45 34.36
C THR A 136 -7.08 -1.53 33.56
N PHE A 137 -7.92 -0.53 33.74
CA PHE A 137 -9.33 -0.56 33.36
C PHE A 137 -9.62 -0.17 31.91
N ILE A 138 -8.66 0.37 31.14
CA ILE A 138 -8.92 0.72 29.73
C ILE A 138 -8.76 -0.52 28.84
N ALA A 139 -9.88 -1.12 28.44
CA ALA A 139 -9.87 -2.30 27.56
C ALA A 139 -9.65 -1.91 26.09
N ARG A 140 -10.24 -0.79 25.67
CA ARG A 140 -10.15 -0.30 24.30
C ARG A 140 -10.50 1.19 24.25
N ALA A 141 -9.71 2.00 23.56
CA ALA A 141 -10.08 3.38 23.28
C ALA A 141 -9.92 3.70 21.79
N CYS A 142 -10.97 4.24 21.19
CA CYS A 142 -11.02 4.59 19.78
C CYS A 142 -11.50 6.04 19.67
N LEU A 143 -10.56 6.98 19.58
CA LEU A 143 -10.83 8.42 19.51
C LEU A 143 -10.49 8.96 18.12
N LYS A 144 -11.29 9.89 17.63
CA LYS A 144 -11.12 10.55 16.32
C LYS A 144 -9.76 11.24 16.27
N LYS A 145 -9.01 11.13 15.17
CA LYS A 145 -7.73 11.84 15.04
C LYS A 145 -7.91 13.36 15.23
N TYR A 146 -6.89 14.01 15.81
CA TYR A 146 -6.85 15.46 15.93
C TYR A 146 -6.85 16.12 14.55
N GLU A 147 -7.63 17.20 14.38
CA GLU A 147 -7.56 18.05 13.19
C GLU A 147 -6.34 18.97 13.31
N THR A 148 -5.29 18.72 12.54
CA THR A 148 -4.17 19.65 12.40
C THR A 148 -4.48 20.62 11.26
N GLU A 149 -5.13 21.74 11.58
CA GLU A 149 -5.61 22.72 10.59
C GLU A 149 -4.49 23.45 9.83
N ASN A 150 -3.23 23.34 10.25
CA ASN A 150 -2.08 23.97 9.58
C ASN A 150 -0.80 23.16 9.85
N THR A 151 0.00 22.91 8.80
CA THR A 151 1.35 22.27 8.76
C THR A 151 1.38 20.73 8.48
N PRO A 152 2.56 20.17 8.08
CA PRO A 152 2.89 19.41 6.84
C PRO A 152 2.09 18.14 6.51
N LYS A 153 2.33 17.52 5.34
CA LYS A 153 1.76 16.21 4.96
C LYS A 153 2.16 15.13 5.99
N HIS A 154 1.38 14.93 7.05
CA HIS A 154 1.59 13.83 7.99
C HIS A 154 1.04 12.53 7.39
N CYS A 155 1.83 11.46 7.40
CA CYS A 155 1.28 10.13 7.18
C CYS A 155 0.85 9.56 8.53
N LEU A 156 -0.44 9.30 8.72
CA LEU A 156 -0.96 8.64 9.91
C LEU A 156 -1.78 7.42 9.50
N ILE A 157 -1.34 6.24 9.92
CA ILE A 157 -2.08 5.00 9.77
C ILE A 157 -3.32 5.07 10.64
N SER A 158 -4.47 4.77 10.05
CA SER A 158 -5.75 4.68 10.74
C SER A 158 -6.66 3.68 10.04
N LYS A 159 -7.53 3.02 10.79
CA LYS A 159 -8.61 2.20 10.24
C LYS A 159 -9.96 2.80 10.62
N LYS A 160 -10.95 2.58 9.76
CA LYS A 160 -12.33 2.98 10.03
C LYS A 160 -12.93 1.99 11.03
N ILE A 161 -13.08 2.43 12.28
CA ILE A 161 -13.67 1.64 13.37
C ILE A 161 -15.16 1.90 13.43
N LEU A 162 -15.95 0.82 13.32
CA LEU A 162 -17.40 0.86 13.45
C LEU A 162 -17.83 0.67 14.92
N SER A 163 -18.80 1.45 15.34
CA SER A 163 -19.51 1.30 16.61
C SER A 163 -21.01 1.48 16.38
N HIS A 164 -21.83 0.84 17.22
CA HIS A 164 -23.28 0.92 17.15
C HIS A 164 -23.84 1.47 18.45
N ILE A 165 -24.75 2.44 18.37
CA ILE A 165 -25.51 2.94 19.52
C ILE A 165 -26.97 3.01 19.10
N LEU A 166 -27.89 2.35 19.81
CA LEU A 166 -29.34 2.38 19.51
C LEU A 166 -29.66 2.08 18.02
N GLY A 167 -28.89 1.18 17.40
CA GLY A 167 -29.01 0.84 15.97
C GLY A 167 -28.31 1.81 14.99
N ILE A 168 -27.82 2.96 15.46
CA ILE A 168 -27.11 3.95 14.67
C ILE A 168 -25.66 3.50 14.47
N GLN A 169 -25.21 3.46 13.21
CA GLN A 169 -23.81 3.20 12.86
C GLN A 169 -22.99 4.48 12.99
N LEU A 170 -21.95 4.43 13.81
CA LEU A 170 -21.01 5.51 14.06
C LEU A 170 -19.60 5.05 13.73
N PHE A 171 -18.82 5.92 13.10
CA PHE A 171 -17.48 5.60 12.61
C PHE A 171 -16.43 6.54 13.18
N VAL A 172 -15.25 6.01 13.44
CA VAL A 172 -14.07 6.76 13.85
C VAL A 172 -12.86 6.23 13.09
N ASP A 173 -12.10 7.11 12.44
CA ASP A 173 -10.84 6.73 11.80
C ASP A 173 -9.71 6.85 12.81
N THR A 174 -9.22 5.71 13.31
CA THR A 174 -8.17 5.65 14.35
C THR A 174 -7.56 4.25 14.43
N ILE A 175 -6.47 4.10 15.18
CA ILE A 175 -6.01 2.78 15.65
C ILE A 175 -6.45 2.63 17.10
N PRO A 176 -7.16 1.54 17.46
CA PRO A 176 -7.56 1.29 18.83
C PRO A 176 -6.36 1.31 19.79
N PHE A 177 -6.56 1.88 20.97
CA PHE A 177 -5.62 1.86 22.09
C PHE A 177 -6.05 0.84 23.14
N ILE A 178 -5.09 0.15 23.75
CA ILE A 178 -5.30 -0.77 24.86
C ILE A 178 -4.31 -0.42 25.97
N GLU A 179 -4.76 -0.48 27.22
CA GLU A 179 -3.88 -0.36 28.37
C GLU A 179 -3.33 -1.73 28.77
N GLN A 180 -2.02 -1.77 29.03
CA GLN A 180 -1.33 -2.96 29.53
C GLN A 180 -1.89 -3.37 30.90
N ASP A 181 -2.32 -4.64 31.03
CA ASP A 181 -2.84 -5.18 32.28
C ASP A 181 -1.78 -5.81 33.21
N LYS A 182 -0.54 -5.99 32.74
CA LYS A 182 0.62 -6.61 33.43
C LYS A 182 0.41 -8.05 33.93
N VAL A 183 -0.81 -8.58 33.83
CA VAL A 183 -1.19 -9.93 34.28
C VAL A 183 -1.21 -10.89 33.10
N LEU A 184 -1.81 -10.48 31.97
CA LEU A 184 -1.90 -11.24 30.73
C LEU A 184 -1.06 -10.63 29.60
N SER A 185 -0.73 -9.36 29.74
CA SER A 185 -0.08 -8.55 28.72
C SER A 185 1.18 -7.86 29.23
N VAL A 186 2.23 -7.93 28.41
CA VAL A 186 3.42 -7.08 28.52
C VAL A 186 3.39 -5.99 27.46
N CYS A 187 4.31 -5.03 27.51
CA CYS A 187 4.42 -3.99 26.49
C CYS A 187 4.50 -4.57 25.06
N ALA A 188 5.26 -5.66 24.88
CA ALA A 188 5.33 -6.38 23.61
C ALA A 188 3.98 -6.99 23.18
N THR A 189 3.14 -7.45 24.11
CA THR A 189 1.77 -7.92 23.84
C THR A 189 0.90 -6.77 23.34
N SER A 190 0.94 -5.62 24.02
CA SER A 190 0.22 -4.41 23.61
C SER A 190 0.69 -3.92 22.23
N ALA A 191 2.00 -3.92 21.98
CA ALA A 191 2.58 -3.55 20.70
C ALA A 191 2.15 -4.49 19.56
N LEU A 192 2.17 -5.81 19.77
CA LEU A 192 1.65 -6.77 18.80
C LEU A 192 0.16 -6.57 18.54
N TRP A 193 -0.64 -6.30 19.58
CA TRP A 193 -2.06 -6.03 19.45
C TRP A 193 -2.32 -4.78 18.59
N SER A 194 -1.61 -3.69 18.86
CA SER A 194 -1.67 -2.45 18.07
C SER A 194 -1.18 -2.66 16.64
N PHE A 195 -0.12 -3.44 16.45
CA PHE A 195 0.40 -3.83 15.14
C PHE A 195 -0.66 -4.56 14.31
N PHE A 196 -1.31 -5.60 14.86
CA PHE A 196 -2.37 -6.32 14.15
C PHE A 196 -3.59 -5.45 13.86
N ASN A 197 -3.97 -4.57 14.81
CA ASN A 197 -5.03 -3.60 14.58
C ASN A 197 -4.68 -2.66 13.41
N ALA A 198 -3.43 -2.21 13.29
CA ALA A 198 -3.00 -1.29 12.24
C ALA A 198 -2.69 -1.97 10.89
N HIS A 199 -2.35 -3.26 10.88
CA HIS A 199 -1.86 -3.94 9.69
C HIS A 199 -2.94 -4.16 8.62
N LYS A 200 -2.70 -3.73 7.37
CA LYS A 200 -3.68 -3.74 6.26
C LYS A 200 -4.22 -5.14 5.92
N GLN A 201 -3.39 -6.16 6.03
CA GLN A 201 -3.75 -7.54 5.67
C GLN A 201 -4.49 -8.30 6.79
N ILE A 202 -4.61 -7.70 7.98
CA ILE A 202 -5.29 -8.33 9.11
C ILE A 202 -6.70 -7.76 9.18
N ASP A 203 -7.67 -8.64 8.95
CA ASP A 203 -9.10 -8.37 9.12
C ASP A 203 -9.40 -8.10 10.59
N TYR A 204 -10.34 -7.19 10.83
CA TYR A 204 -10.91 -6.89 12.14
C TYR A 204 -11.37 -8.14 12.89
N HIS A 205 -11.97 -9.11 12.18
CA HIS A 205 -12.45 -10.35 12.79
C HIS A 205 -11.34 -11.31 13.25
N ARG A 206 -10.10 -11.08 12.81
CA ARG A 206 -8.93 -11.90 13.12
C ARG A 206 -7.97 -11.23 14.10
N ILE A 207 -8.38 -10.12 14.71
CA ILE A 207 -7.55 -9.42 15.71
C ILE A 207 -7.48 -10.28 16.98
N PRO A 208 -6.28 -10.69 17.43
CA PRO A 208 -6.14 -11.46 18.65
C PRO A 208 -6.55 -10.71 19.92
N SER A 209 -6.91 -11.46 20.96
CA SER A 209 -6.85 -10.95 22.34
C SER A 209 -5.41 -10.93 22.89
N PRO A 210 -5.11 -10.09 23.90
CA PRO A 210 -3.83 -10.13 24.60
C PRO A 210 -3.44 -11.53 25.09
N TYR A 211 -4.38 -12.30 25.63
CA TYR A 211 -4.13 -13.70 26.01
C TYR A 211 -3.68 -14.56 24.82
N GLU A 212 -4.36 -14.46 23.67
CA GLU A 212 -4.02 -15.21 22.47
C GLU A 212 -2.61 -14.89 21.98
N ILE A 213 -2.24 -13.61 21.89
CA ILE A 213 -0.90 -13.15 21.52
C ILE A 213 0.16 -13.79 22.43
N THR A 214 -0.02 -13.64 23.74
CA THR A 214 0.92 -14.15 24.73
C THR A 214 1.04 -15.67 24.65
N SER A 215 -0.06 -16.39 24.45
CA SER A 215 -0.05 -17.85 24.32
C SER A 215 0.69 -18.33 23.06
N LEU A 216 0.46 -17.69 21.92
CA LEU A 216 1.11 -18.01 20.64
C LEU A 216 2.61 -17.67 20.66
N ALA A 217 2.99 -16.62 21.38
CA ALA A 217 4.37 -16.21 21.53
C ALA A 217 5.22 -17.25 22.29
N ILE A 218 4.63 -17.96 23.25
CA ILE A 218 5.31 -18.93 24.14
C ILE A 218 5.34 -20.35 23.58
N ASN A 219 4.32 -20.77 22.81
CA ASN A 219 4.05 -22.18 22.49
C ASN A 219 5.08 -22.93 21.62
N ASN A 220 6.17 -22.31 21.16
CA ASN A 220 6.99 -22.88 20.08
C ASN A 220 8.35 -23.49 20.43
N ASP A 221 8.87 -23.48 21.68
CA ASP A 221 10.12 -24.25 21.93
C ASP A 221 10.55 -24.60 23.37
N ASP A 222 9.83 -24.25 24.45
CA ASP A 222 10.31 -24.60 25.80
C ASP A 222 9.31 -25.38 26.66
N SER A 223 9.67 -26.63 26.93
CA SER A 223 9.11 -27.52 27.96
C SER A 223 9.42 -27.06 29.40
N LYS A 224 9.73 -25.76 29.59
CA LYS A 224 10.01 -25.18 30.88
C LYS A 224 9.21 -23.90 31.07
N SER A 225 8.46 -23.94 32.17
CA SER A 225 7.84 -22.81 32.86
C SER A 225 6.68 -22.14 32.13
N ILE A 226 5.57 -22.02 32.87
CA ILE A 226 4.80 -20.79 32.96
C ILE A 226 5.85 -19.69 33.15
N VAL A 227 6.39 -19.16 32.05
CA VAL A 227 7.30 -18.02 32.07
C VAL A 227 6.52 -16.96 32.82
N LEU A 228 7.05 -16.51 33.95
CA LEU A 228 6.47 -15.37 34.65
C LEU A 228 6.37 -14.25 33.61
N LEU A 229 5.14 -13.92 33.23
CA LEU A 229 4.80 -12.85 32.29
C LEU A 229 5.37 -11.48 32.70
N ASN A 230 6.04 -11.39 33.85
CA ASN A 230 6.74 -10.23 34.34
C ASN A 230 8.01 -9.88 33.53
N GLU A 231 8.59 -10.81 32.75
CA GLU A 231 9.88 -10.59 32.05
C GLU A 231 9.77 -10.02 30.62
N GLY A 232 8.57 -9.91 30.05
CA GLY A 232 8.38 -9.43 28.67
C GLY A 232 8.33 -10.55 27.61
N LEU A 233 8.28 -10.17 26.33
CA LEU A 233 8.45 -11.10 25.19
C LEU A 233 9.76 -10.77 24.48
N THR A 234 10.48 -11.80 24.05
CA THR A 234 11.65 -11.61 23.18
C THR A 234 11.21 -11.31 21.75
N ILE A 235 12.10 -10.71 20.95
CA ILE A 235 11.82 -10.40 19.54
C ILE A 235 11.51 -11.67 18.73
N GLN A 236 12.16 -12.79 19.04
CA GLN A 236 11.85 -14.08 18.42
C GLN A 236 10.41 -14.53 18.72
N MET A 237 9.94 -14.36 19.95
CA MET A 237 8.56 -14.67 20.34
C MET A 237 7.56 -13.75 19.61
N MET A 238 7.89 -12.46 19.45
CA MET A 238 7.08 -11.53 18.67
C MET A 238 7.00 -11.94 17.19
N CYS A 239 8.13 -12.30 16.57
CA CYS A 239 8.19 -12.82 15.21
C CYS A 239 7.35 -14.09 15.05
N ASN A 240 7.37 -15.01 16.01
CA ASN A 240 6.55 -16.22 15.99
C ASN A 240 5.05 -15.90 16.03
N CYS A 241 4.64 -14.92 16.82
CA CYS A 241 3.27 -14.43 16.83
C CYS A 241 2.87 -13.88 15.45
N ILE A 242 3.69 -13.04 14.84
CA ILE A 242 3.44 -12.47 13.49
C ILE A 242 3.30 -13.59 12.44
N LYS A 243 4.16 -14.62 12.48
CA LYS A 243 4.08 -15.80 11.59
C LYS A 243 2.75 -16.53 11.72
N SER A 244 2.23 -16.65 12.94
CA SER A 244 0.98 -17.36 13.22
C SER A 244 -0.25 -16.70 12.57
N TYR A 245 -0.16 -15.41 12.24
CA TYR A 245 -1.20 -14.67 11.51
C TYR A 245 -1.01 -14.66 9.97
N GLY A 246 -0.04 -15.42 9.45
CA GLY A 246 0.20 -15.57 8.01
C GLY A 246 1.06 -14.47 7.39
N LEU A 247 1.77 -13.71 8.22
CA LEU A 247 2.74 -12.69 7.79
C LEU A 247 4.16 -13.24 7.90
N VAL A 248 5.09 -12.67 7.12
CA VAL A 248 6.52 -12.94 7.24
C VAL A 248 7.15 -11.82 8.07
N PRO A 249 7.66 -12.10 9.28
CA PRO A 249 8.35 -11.10 10.08
C PRO A 249 9.77 -10.88 9.54
N LEU A 250 10.17 -9.62 9.46
CA LEU A 250 11.53 -9.19 9.22
C LEU A 250 12.01 -8.38 10.43
N ASN A 251 13.16 -8.76 10.99
CA ASN A 251 13.83 -8.03 12.07
C ASN A 251 15.05 -7.29 11.49
N TYR A 252 15.22 -6.02 11.88
CA TYR A 252 16.42 -5.25 11.63
C TYR A 252 16.94 -4.64 12.93
N GLU A 253 18.21 -4.85 13.22
CA GLU A 253 18.92 -4.23 14.34
C GLU A 253 19.45 -2.85 13.93
N LEU A 254 19.45 -1.90 14.87
CA LEU A 254 20.07 -0.60 14.68
C LEU A 254 21.59 -0.73 14.74
N HIS A 255 22.24 -0.66 13.58
CA HIS A 255 23.70 -0.60 13.49
C HIS A 255 24.19 0.85 13.60
N LYS A 256 25.16 1.10 14.49
CA LYS A 256 25.78 2.44 14.69
C LYS A 256 26.37 3.03 13.40
N GLU A 257 26.79 2.18 12.47
CA GLU A 257 27.41 2.59 11.20
C GLU A 257 26.37 3.01 10.14
N ALA A 258 25.11 2.57 10.28
CA ALA A 258 24.05 2.80 9.30
C ALA A 258 22.69 3.21 9.91
N PRO A 259 22.63 4.22 10.82
CA PRO A 259 21.38 4.61 11.45
C PRO A 259 20.35 5.18 10.46
N LEU A 260 20.80 5.76 9.36
CA LEU A 260 19.92 6.35 8.34
C LEU A 260 19.02 5.29 7.67
N PHE A 261 19.57 4.12 7.33
CA PHE A 261 18.82 3.03 6.71
C PHE A 261 17.66 2.56 7.60
N PHE A 262 17.89 2.53 8.92
CA PHE A 262 16.89 2.14 9.91
C PHE A 262 15.70 3.12 9.93
N TYR A 263 15.98 4.41 9.95
CA TYR A 263 14.94 5.45 9.92
C TYR A 263 14.24 5.55 8.56
N GLU A 264 14.97 5.35 7.47
CA GLU A 264 14.40 5.22 6.13
C GLU A 264 13.42 4.06 6.08
N LEU A 265 13.76 2.89 6.61
CA LEU A 265 12.86 1.77 6.59
C LEU A 265 11.57 2.05 7.39
N ILE A 266 11.67 2.71 8.55
CA ILE A 266 10.48 3.15 9.32
C ILE A 266 9.61 4.07 8.46
N HIS A 267 10.19 5.11 7.86
CA HIS A 267 9.48 6.05 6.99
C HIS A 267 8.77 5.34 5.86
N VAL A 268 9.49 4.49 5.14
CA VAL A 268 8.99 3.79 3.95
C VAL A 268 7.82 2.90 4.30
N MET A 269 7.92 2.11 5.38
CA MET A 269 6.81 1.24 5.79
C MET A 269 5.59 2.05 6.25
N VAL A 270 5.80 3.05 7.10
CA VAL A 270 4.72 3.86 7.68
C VAL A 270 4.03 4.73 6.63
N SER A 271 4.79 5.39 5.76
CA SER A 271 4.29 6.20 4.63
C SER A 271 3.53 5.36 3.60
N SER A 272 3.85 4.07 3.54
CA SER A 272 3.16 3.03 2.76
C SER A 272 1.97 2.41 3.48
N GLY A 273 1.70 2.83 4.71
CA GLY A 273 0.57 2.39 5.54
C GLY A 273 0.76 1.02 6.22
N TYR A 274 2.01 0.62 6.46
CA TYR A 274 2.36 -0.58 7.24
C TYR A 274 2.92 -0.18 8.61
N PRO A 275 2.36 -0.71 9.71
CA PRO A 275 2.87 -0.42 11.05
C PRO A 275 4.24 -1.08 11.26
N VAL A 276 5.09 -0.45 12.09
CA VAL A 276 6.42 -0.98 12.44
C VAL A 276 6.51 -1.09 13.95
N ILE A 277 6.85 -2.28 14.46
CA ILE A 277 7.14 -2.45 15.89
C ILE A 277 8.57 -1.98 16.13
N ILE A 278 8.78 -1.16 17.16
CA ILE A 278 10.10 -0.66 17.57
C ILE A 278 10.37 -1.17 18.99
N GLY A 279 11.45 -1.93 19.15
CA GLY A 279 12.07 -2.21 20.44
C GLY A 279 13.00 -1.07 20.85
N LEU A 280 12.90 -0.59 22.09
CA LEU A 280 13.66 0.57 22.55
C LEU A 280 14.02 0.50 24.04
N SER A 281 15.05 1.26 24.41
CA SER A 281 15.45 1.53 25.79
C SER A 281 14.96 2.90 26.23
N VAL A 282 14.42 2.99 27.45
CA VAL A 282 13.89 4.23 28.02
C VAL A 282 14.86 4.81 29.06
N TYR A 283 15.15 6.10 28.94
CA TYR A 283 16.00 6.85 29.87
C TYR A 283 15.30 8.10 30.39
N SER A 284 15.53 8.47 31.64
CA SER A 284 14.93 9.69 32.24
C SER A 284 15.66 10.98 31.85
N ASN A 285 16.93 10.88 31.44
CA ASN A 285 17.80 12.00 31.06
C ASN A 285 18.45 11.70 29.70
N LYS A 286 18.88 12.75 29.00
CA LYS A 286 19.45 12.63 27.65
C LYS A 286 20.65 11.67 27.64
N PRO A 287 20.71 10.68 26.74
CA PRO A 287 21.90 9.87 26.56
C PRO A 287 23.04 10.76 26.04
N THR A 288 24.09 10.94 26.85
CA THR A 288 25.32 11.63 26.45
C THR A 288 26.40 10.61 26.15
N ASP A 289 27.05 10.72 24.99
CA ASP A 289 28.14 9.83 24.58
C ASP A 289 29.43 10.00 25.40
N ASN A 290 29.55 11.10 26.16
CA ASN A 290 30.73 11.40 26.99
C ASN A 290 30.32 12.07 28.31
N ASP A 291 30.43 11.34 29.42
CA ASP A 291 30.96 11.80 30.72
C ASP A 291 30.52 10.89 31.88
N GLU A 292 31.50 10.39 32.64
CA GLU A 292 31.35 9.60 33.87
C GLU A 292 30.66 10.35 35.03
N LYS A 293 30.19 11.59 34.82
CA LYS A 293 29.65 12.47 35.88
C LYS A 293 28.12 12.62 35.89
N ASN A 294 27.41 12.27 34.82
CA ASN A 294 25.96 12.21 34.80
C ASN A 294 25.51 10.76 34.57
N LYS A 295 25.31 10.03 35.66
CA LYS A 295 24.88 8.63 35.61
C LYS A 295 23.51 8.56 34.92
N GLN A 296 23.49 8.04 33.69
CA GLN A 296 22.26 7.80 32.93
C GLN A 296 21.33 6.91 33.77
N ILE A 297 20.07 7.31 33.94
CA ILE A 297 19.08 6.51 34.67
C ILE A 297 18.29 5.72 33.63
N PHE A 298 18.68 4.46 33.48
CA PHE A 298 17.95 3.48 32.68
C PHE A 298 16.65 3.12 33.41
N GLU A 299 15.51 3.34 32.76
CA GLU A 299 14.17 3.10 33.31
C GLU A 299 13.62 1.73 32.89
N GLY A 300 14.10 1.17 31.78
CA GLY A 300 13.73 -0.17 31.31
C GLY A 300 13.72 -0.31 29.79
N LEU A 301 13.40 -1.53 29.35
CA LEU A 301 13.10 -1.85 27.94
C LEU A 301 11.61 -1.65 27.66
N HIS A 302 11.27 -1.24 26.45
CA HIS A 302 9.90 -1.02 26.00
C HIS A 302 9.70 -1.41 24.54
N ALA A 303 8.45 -1.66 24.16
CA ALA A 303 8.04 -1.92 22.78
C ALA A 303 6.88 -1.01 22.39
N VAL A 304 7.01 -0.33 21.26
CA VAL A 304 6.02 0.61 20.72
C VAL A 304 5.75 0.31 19.25
N VAL A 305 4.70 0.89 18.67
CA VAL A 305 4.41 0.75 17.24
C VAL A 305 4.44 2.10 16.54
N ALA A 306 5.30 2.28 15.55
CA ALA A 306 5.23 3.43 14.66
C ALA A 306 3.99 3.33 13.77
N LEU A 307 3.17 4.39 13.81
CA LEU A 307 1.94 4.53 13.05
C LEU A 307 1.95 5.74 12.11
N GLY A 308 2.97 6.58 12.20
CA GLY A 308 3.03 7.78 11.38
C GLY A 308 4.32 8.53 11.53
N ASP A 309 4.55 9.48 10.64
CA ASP A 309 5.66 10.42 10.71
C ASP A 309 5.29 11.81 10.22
N GLU A 310 6.17 12.75 10.54
CA GLU A 310 6.09 14.15 10.16
C GLU A 310 7.44 14.60 9.62
N THR A 311 7.49 14.83 8.32
CA THR A 311 8.62 15.47 7.67
C THR A 311 8.52 16.98 7.83
N SER A 312 9.61 17.63 8.23
CA SER A 312 9.66 19.10 8.27
C SER A 312 9.65 19.67 6.84
N ASN A 313 9.04 20.85 6.65
CA ASN A 313 9.12 21.59 5.39
C ASN A 313 10.48 22.31 5.22
N ALA A 314 11.28 22.41 6.28
CA ALA A 314 12.61 22.99 6.22
C ALA A 314 13.54 21.96 5.56
N LEU A 315 13.94 22.26 4.31
CA LEU A 315 14.84 21.44 3.49
C LEU A 315 16.22 21.36 4.18
N HIS A 316 16.39 20.45 5.14
CA HIS A 316 17.67 20.17 5.79
C HIS A 316 18.25 18.87 5.21
N PHE A 317 18.42 18.83 3.88
CA PHE A 317 19.14 17.73 3.23
C PHE A 317 20.64 17.90 3.47
N VAL A 318 21.11 17.43 4.62
CA VAL A 318 22.55 17.27 4.83
C VAL A 318 22.92 15.97 4.10
N ALA A 319 23.40 16.10 2.87
CA ALA A 319 24.13 15.01 2.23
C ALA A 319 25.36 14.72 3.10
N THR A 320 25.27 13.72 3.97
CA THR A 320 26.47 13.15 4.58
C THR A 320 27.32 12.60 3.43
N GLU A 321 28.60 12.99 3.36
CA GLU A 321 29.52 12.59 2.29
C GLU A 321 29.34 11.10 1.92
N GLY A 322 29.09 10.82 0.64
CA GLY A 322 28.91 9.47 0.13
C GLY A 322 27.52 8.83 0.34
N LYS A 323 26.46 9.60 0.65
CA LYS A 323 25.06 9.11 0.71
C LYS A 323 24.11 9.93 -0.17
N ILE A 324 23.05 9.29 -0.67
CA ILE A 324 21.96 9.96 -1.41
C ILE A 324 21.09 10.81 -0.45
N LYS A 325 20.47 11.87 -0.98
CA LYS A 325 19.48 12.67 -0.25
C LYS A 325 18.15 11.94 -0.28
N THR A 326 17.52 11.74 0.87
CA THR A 326 16.24 11.01 0.99
C THR A 326 15.24 11.76 1.84
N PHE A 327 13.94 11.53 1.62
CA PHE A 327 12.87 12.14 2.42
C PHE A 327 12.98 11.81 3.91
N ALA A 328 13.51 10.63 4.25
CA ALA A 328 13.67 10.20 5.62
C ALA A 328 14.63 11.08 6.44
N GLN A 329 15.56 11.79 5.79
CA GLN A 329 16.47 12.73 6.46
C GLN A 329 15.73 13.92 7.07
N ASN A 330 14.51 14.23 6.60
CA ASN A 330 13.70 15.33 7.09
C ASN A 330 12.64 14.90 8.12
N ILE A 331 12.65 13.65 8.59
CA ILE A 331 11.72 13.21 9.64
C ILE A 331 12.03 14.01 10.91
N SER A 332 11.06 14.85 11.30
CA SER A 332 11.16 15.66 12.51
C SER A 332 10.47 14.99 13.70
N LYS A 333 9.38 14.25 13.45
CA LYS A 333 8.60 13.56 14.48
C LYS A 333 8.11 12.21 13.98
N LEU A 334 7.99 11.27 14.92
CA LEU A 334 7.32 9.99 14.71
C LEU A 334 6.06 9.94 15.58
N TYR A 335 4.99 9.36 15.04
CA TYR A 335 3.77 9.06 15.76
C TYR A 335 3.80 7.59 16.15
N ILE A 336 3.79 7.34 17.46
CA ILE A 336 3.86 6.00 18.01
C ILE A 336 2.59 5.66 18.80
N HIS A 337 2.26 4.38 18.80
CA HIS A 337 1.36 3.76 19.74
C HIS A 337 2.17 3.29 20.95
N ASP A 338 1.96 3.94 22.10
CA ASP A 338 2.58 3.57 23.38
C ASP A 338 1.46 3.28 24.39
N ASP A 339 1.47 2.07 24.96
CA ASP A 339 0.45 1.54 25.87
C ASP A 339 0.32 2.32 27.19
N ARG A 340 1.28 3.19 27.52
CA ARG A 340 1.21 4.09 28.67
C ARG A 340 0.50 5.41 28.36
N ILE A 341 0.48 5.84 27.09
CA ILE A 341 0.14 7.21 26.70
C ILE A 341 -1.11 7.25 25.84
N GLY A 342 -1.08 6.56 24.70
CA GLY A 342 -2.13 6.67 23.69
C GLY A 342 -1.70 6.19 22.30
N PRO A 343 -2.64 6.17 21.35
CA PRO A 343 -2.44 5.58 20.03
C PRO A 343 -1.60 6.43 19.07
N TYR A 344 -1.45 7.73 19.32
CA TYR A 344 -0.72 8.66 18.45
C TYR A 344 0.17 9.60 19.28
N ALA A 345 0.94 9.05 20.22
CA ALA A 345 1.92 9.80 20.98
C ALA A 345 3.01 10.32 20.03
N LYS A 346 3.41 11.58 20.20
CA LYS A 346 4.41 12.24 19.35
C LYS A 346 5.77 12.15 20.01
N ILE A 347 6.76 11.64 19.28
CA ILE A 347 8.17 11.68 19.68
C ILE A 347 8.96 12.51 18.69
N GLN A 348 9.88 13.32 19.18
CA GLN A 348 10.71 14.24 18.38
C GLN A 348 12.15 13.75 18.35
N TYR A 349 12.77 13.80 17.18
CA TYR A 349 14.18 13.43 17.05
C TYR A 349 15.09 14.52 17.65
N GLU A 350 15.97 14.14 18.58
CA GLU A 350 17.02 14.99 19.17
C GLU A 350 18.32 14.17 19.36
N ASP A 351 19.39 14.54 18.65
CA ASP A 351 20.76 14.00 18.79
C ASP A 351 20.83 12.46 18.98
N ASN A 352 20.46 11.70 17.95
CA ASN A 352 20.45 10.22 17.94
C ASN A 352 19.48 9.54 18.93
N SER A 353 18.58 10.31 19.56
CA SER A 353 17.54 9.80 20.44
C SER A 353 16.18 10.40 20.09
N TRP A 354 15.11 9.75 20.55
CA TRP A 354 13.76 10.28 20.42
C TRP A 354 13.30 10.82 21.75
N LYS A 355 13.05 12.12 21.81
CA LYS A 355 12.50 12.77 22.99
C LYS A 355 10.99 12.63 23.02
N LEU A 356 10.49 12.15 24.15
CA LEU A 356 9.08 12.18 24.49
C LEU A 356 8.87 13.18 25.62
N GLU A 357 7.98 14.14 25.39
CA GLU A 357 7.50 15.04 26.44
C GLU A 357 6.19 14.49 27.01
N LEU A 358 6.23 13.98 28.24
CA LEU A 358 5.02 13.54 28.92
C LEU A 358 4.22 14.76 29.40
N LEU A 359 2.93 14.78 29.06
CA LEU A 359 2.00 15.84 29.45
C LEU A 359 1.93 16.00 30.98
N LYS A 360 1.72 17.23 31.45
CA LYS A 360 1.62 17.60 32.87
C LYS A 360 0.62 16.70 33.60
N THR A 361 1.06 16.06 34.67
CA THR A 361 0.20 15.26 35.55
C THR A 361 -0.63 16.10 36.52
N THR A 362 -0.22 17.34 36.80
CA THR A 362 -0.97 18.40 37.51
C THR A 362 -0.30 19.77 37.28
N SER A 363 -1.00 20.87 37.61
CA SER A 363 -0.52 22.27 37.52
C SER A 363 0.77 22.58 38.28
N SER A 364 1.28 21.65 39.09
CA SER A 364 2.37 21.82 40.06
C SER A 364 3.59 20.93 39.81
N VAL A 365 3.63 20.11 38.76
CA VAL A 365 4.76 19.22 38.45
C VAL A 365 5.38 19.60 37.10
N GLN A 366 6.71 19.72 37.08
CA GLN A 366 7.50 19.93 35.85
C GLN A 366 7.23 18.78 34.86
N PRO A 367 7.17 19.04 33.55
CA PRO A 367 7.02 17.97 32.55
C PRO A 367 8.18 16.97 32.71
N LYS A 368 7.84 15.67 32.82
CA LYS A 368 8.85 14.61 32.79
C LYS A 368 9.20 14.36 31.33
N THR A 369 10.47 14.55 30.98
CA THR A 369 10.98 14.18 29.66
C THR A 369 11.54 12.77 29.75
N GLU A 370 11.21 11.92 28.78
CA GLU A 370 11.84 10.61 28.59
C GLU A 370 12.55 10.58 27.24
N TYR A 371 13.66 9.83 27.16
CA TYR A 371 14.44 9.65 25.95
C TYR A 371 14.39 8.18 25.53
N TYR A 372 13.92 7.95 24.31
CA TYR A 372 13.74 6.63 23.72
C TYR A 372 14.86 6.38 22.72
N VAL A 373 15.64 5.34 22.99
CA VAL A 373 16.74 4.91 22.13
C VAL A 373 16.33 3.61 21.46
N PRO A 374 15.99 3.62 20.16
CA PRO A 374 15.58 2.42 19.45
C PRO A 374 16.75 1.46 19.34
N SER A 375 16.46 0.17 19.40
CA SER A 375 17.45 -0.91 19.25
C SER A 375 17.13 -1.80 18.06
N GLU A 376 15.85 -2.12 17.84
CA GLU A 376 15.41 -3.07 16.83
C GLU A 376 14.07 -2.63 16.24
N ILE A 377 13.81 -3.01 14.99
CA ILE A 377 12.49 -2.91 14.37
C ILE A 377 12.03 -4.27 13.86
N VAL A 378 10.74 -4.54 14.03
CA VAL A 378 10.06 -5.72 13.50
C VAL A 378 8.93 -5.27 12.58
N ILE A 379 8.95 -5.80 11.36
CA ILE A 379 7.95 -5.54 10.33
C ILE A 379 7.31 -6.87 9.94
N GLY A 380 5.99 -6.91 9.76
CA GLY A 380 5.31 -8.04 9.12
C GLY A 380 4.93 -7.68 7.70
N ILE A 381 5.31 -8.53 6.74
CA ILE A 381 5.00 -8.34 5.32
C ILE A 381 4.28 -9.56 4.75
N TYR A 382 3.65 -9.38 3.59
CA TYR A 382 3.06 -10.48 2.84
C TYR A 382 4.09 -11.52 2.40
N GLN A 383 3.76 -12.80 2.50
CA GLN A 383 4.66 -13.92 2.18
C GLN A 383 5.23 -13.96 0.75
N LYS A 384 4.60 -13.26 -0.21
CA LYS A 384 5.12 -13.20 -1.60
C LYS A 384 6.07 -12.03 -1.83
N ILE A 385 6.23 -11.12 -0.88
CA ILE A 385 7.23 -10.05 -0.99
C ILE A 385 8.59 -10.68 -0.69
N ARG A 386 9.49 -10.62 -1.67
CA ARG A 386 10.78 -11.30 -1.64
C ARG A 386 11.95 -10.36 -1.86
N LEU A 387 11.70 -9.20 -2.48
CA LEU A 387 12.74 -8.22 -2.76
C LEU A 387 12.96 -7.32 -1.54
N PRO A 388 14.13 -7.41 -0.86
CA PRO A 388 14.39 -6.64 0.36
C PRO A 388 14.61 -5.16 0.05
N PHE A 389 14.24 -4.29 1.00
CA PHE A 389 14.47 -2.84 0.88
C PHE A 389 15.95 -2.49 0.66
N ALA A 390 16.89 -3.23 1.26
CA ALA A 390 18.32 -3.03 1.05
C ALA A 390 18.74 -3.13 -0.43
N THR A 391 18.11 -4.03 -1.21
CA THR A 391 18.37 -4.12 -2.66
C THR A 391 17.87 -2.87 -3.39
N ILE A 392 16.69 -2.36 -3.02
CA ILE A 392 16.10 -1.14 -3.59
C ILE A 392 16.96 0.09 -3.27
N TRP A 393 17.42 0.18 -2.04
CA TRP A 393 18.28 1.26 -1.57
C TRP A 393 19.62 1.26 -2.31
N ASN A 394 20.29 0.11 -2.39
CA ASN A 394 21.57 -0.02 -3.11
C ASN A 394 21.42 0.34 -4.59
N PHE A 395 20.38 -0.19 -5.26
CA PHE A 395 20.07 0.16 -6.65
C PHE A 395 19.95 1.68 -6.84
N THR A 396 19.23 2.36 -5.94
CA THR A 396 18.99 3.80 -6.02
C THR A 396 20.26 4.61 -5.75
N PHE A 397 21.08 4.17 -4.78
CA PHE A 397 22.37 4.77 -4.48
C PHE A 397 23.29 4.77 -5.70
N TYR A 398 23.44 3.62 -6.36
CA TYR A 398 24.29 3.52 -7.55
C TYR A 398 23.69 4.22 -8.77
N LEU A 399 22.37 4.17 -8.96
CA LEU A 399 21.68 4.93 -10.00
C LEU A 399 21.94 6.43 -9.86
N ASN A 400 21.82 6.97 -8.64
CA ASN A 400 22.11 8.38 -8.37
C ASN A 400 23.56 8.75 -8.74
N ASN A 401 24.53 7.91 -8.36
CA ASN A 401 25.93 8.15 -8.68
C ASN A 401 26.19 8.10 -10.19
N ASP A 402 25.57 7.16 -10.92
CA ASP A 402 25.70 7.08 -12.37
C ASP A 402 25.07 8.28 -13.08
N LEU A 403 23.92 8.77 -12.60
CA LEU A 403 23.30 10.01 -13.11
C LEU A 403 24.21 11.22 -12.91
N LEU A 404 24.78 11.41 -11.71
CA LEU A 404 25.71 12.49 -11.42
C LEU A 404 26.98 12.40 -12.28
N ASN A 405 27.53 11.19 -12.43
CA ASN A 405 28.72 10.97 -13.25
C ASN A 405 28.50 11.29 -14.73
N LEU A 406 27.31 11.01 -15.28
CA LEU A 406 26.99 11.34 -16.67
C LEU A 406 26.93 12.85 -16.87
N ILE A 407 26.24 13.54 -15.99
CA ILE A 407 26.05 14.98 -16.05
C ILE A 407 27.39 15.71 -15.99
N ASN A 408 28.29 15.25 -15.12
CA ASN A 408 29.65 15.80 -14.99
C ASN A 408 30.56 15.52 -16.20
N LYS A 409 30.28 14.48 -17.01
CA LYS A 409 31.07 14.15 -18.21
C LYS A 409 30.67 14.94 -19.45
N HIS A 410 29.46 15.50 -19.48
CA HIS A 410 29.02 16.31 -20.61
C HIS A 410 29.65 17.72 -20.50
N GLU A 411 30.70 17.98 -21.30
CA GLU A 411 31.51 19.23 -21.28
C GLU A 411 30.70 20.52 -21.51
N ASN A 412 29.44 20.42 -21.94
CA ASN A 412 28.54 21.56 -22.20
C ASN A 412 27.28 21.57 -21.31
N THR A 413 27.22 20.79 -20.23
CA THR A 413 26.04 20.81 -19.35
C THR A 413 25.98 22.14 -18.59
N PRO A 414 24.86 22.89 -18.67
CA PRO A 414 24.71 24.12 -17.88
C PRO A 414 24.84 23.84 -16.39
N GLU A 415 25.51 24.73 -15.65
CA GLU A 415 25.70 24.62 -14.20
C GLU A 415 24.37 24.51 -13.44
N GLU A 416 23.31 25.14 -13.96
CA GLU A 416 21.94 25.02 -13.45
C GLU A 416 21.41 23.57 -13.49
N VAL A 417 21.73 22.81 -14.54
CA VAL A 417 21.33 21.40 -14.67
C VAL A 417 22.15 20.54 -13.72
N ILE A 418 23.45 20.78 -13.57
CA ILE A 418 24.30 20.08 -12.59
C ILE A 418 23.73 20.26 -11.18
N ASN A 419 23.49 21.52 -10.79
CA ASN A 419 22.91 21.87 -9.49
C ASN A 419 21.54 21.22 -9.27
N LEU A 420 20.71 21.16 -10.31
CA LEU A 420 19.39 20.54 -10.25
C LEU A 420 19.47 19.04 -9.96
N PHE A 421 20.43 18.32 -10.54
CA PHE A 421 20.64 16.89 -10.29
C PHE A 421 21.35 16.60 -8.97
N GLU A 422 22.29 17.44 -8.55
CA GLU A 422 22.81 17.39 -7.19
C GLU A 422 21.71 17.65 -6.14
N SER A 423 20.62 18.30 -6.54
CA SER A 423 19.40 18.52 -5.75
C SER A 423 18.39 17.35 -5.83
N LEU A 424 18.73 16.20 -6.41
CA LEU A 424 17.83 15.05 -6.39
C LEU A 424 17.57 14.56 -4.97
N VAL A 425 16.29 14.34 -4.66
CA VAL A 425 15.84 13.72 -3.41
C VAL A 425 15.01 12.49 -3.71
N TRP A 426 15.36 11.39 -3.08
CA TRP A 426 14.71 10.11 -3.28
C TRP A 426 13.68 9.81 -2.19
N ASP A 427 12.53 9.28 -2.60
CA ASP A 427 11.51 8.71 -1.72
C ASP A 427 11.22 7.27 -2.15
N PHE A 428 10.87 6.42 -1.18
CA PHE A 428 10.53 5.04 -1.46
C PHE A 428 9.15 4.73 -0.88
N LYS A 429 8.35 4.03 -1.68
CA LYS A 429 7.04 3.56 -1.26
C LYS A 429 6.84 2.10 -1.59
N PHE A 430 5.95 1.51 -0.83
CA PHE A 430 5.48 0.15 -0.97
C PHE A 430 3.97 0.19 -1.22
N GLU A 431 3.55 -0.02 -2.46
CA GLU A 431 2.17 0.18 -2.88
C GLU A 431 1.55 -1.12 -3.43
N GLU A 432 0.25 -1.29 -3.20
CA GLU A 432 -0.53 -2.30 -3.93
C GLU A 432 -0.82 -1.81 -5.35
N CYS A 433 -0.87 -2.71 -6.33
CA CYS A 433 -1.11 -2.33 -7.72
C CYS A 433 -2.43 -1.56 -7.93
N SER A 434 -3.46 -1.89 -7.14
CA SER A 434 -4.74 -1.18 -7.13
C SER A 434 -4.59 0.27 -6.66
N SER A 435 -3.79 0.49 -5.61
CA SER A 435 -3.51 1.82 -5.04
C SER A 435 -2.66 2.65 -5.99
N LEU A 436 -1.64 2.04 -6.60
CA LEU A 436 -0.79 2.66 -7.62
C LEU A 436 -1.62 3.11 -8.83
N LYS A 437 -2.41 2.21 -9.42
CA LYS A 437 -3.27 2.55 -10.57
C LYS A 437 -4.27 3.64 -10.19
N ASN A 438 -4.90 3.56 -9.02
CA ASN A 438 -5.83 4.59 -8.56
C ASN A 438 -5.14 5.96 -8.40
N ARG A 439 -3.91 6.01 -7.85
CA ARG A 439 -3.13 7.25 -7.72
C ARG A 439 -2.77 7.85 -9.09
N ILE A 440 -2.30 7.03 -10.03
CA ILE A 440 -1.93 7.47 -11.38
C ILE A 440 -3.16 7.91 -12.18
N ARG A 441 -4.34 7.32 -11.94
CA ARG A 441 -5.60 7.77 -12.57
C ARG A 441 -5.88 9.26 -12.33
N PHE A 442 -5.59 9.74 -11.13
CA PHE A 442 -5.86 11.10 -10.67
C PHE A 442 -4.62 12.00 -10.66
N SER A 443 -3.49 11.55 -11.24
CA SER A 443 -2.29 12.38 -11.37
C SER A 443 -2.37 13.32 -12.57
N ASP A 444 -1.44 14.28 -12.64
CA ASP A 444 -1.38 15.28 -13.71
C ASP A 444 -0.54 14.82 -14.93
N ILE A 445 -0.14 13.55 -15.01
CA ILE A 445 0.65 13.04 -16.14
C ILE A 445 -0.18 12.98 -17.44
N SER A 446 0.52 12.86 -18.58
CA SER A 446 -0.10 12.76 -19.91
C SER A 446 -1.06 11.57 -20.00
N ASN A 447 -2.08 11.68 -20.86
CA ASN A 447 -3.04 10.60 -21.05
C ASN A 447 -2.38 9.33 -21.61
N ASP A 448 -1.35 9.48 -22.43
CA ASP A 448 -0.59 8.34 -23.00
C ASP A 448 0.15 7.57 -21.91
N GLU A 449 0.80 8.27 -20.96
CA GLU A 449 1.45 7.63 -19.81
C GLU A 449 0.43 6.98 -18.87
N LYS A 450 -0.74 7.62 -18.65
CA LYS A 450 -1.84 7.00 -17.90
C LYS A 450 -2.28 5.71 -18.56
N GLU A 451 -2.56 5.74 -19.86
CA GLU A 451 -3.01 4.57 -20.60
C GLU A 451 -1.98 3.44 -20.55
N LYS A 452 -0.70 3.76 -20.72
CA LYS A 452 0.41 2.82 -20.57
C LYS A 452 0.36 2.13 -19.21
N VAL A 453 0.36 2.88 -18.11
CA VAL A 453 0.35 2.34 -16.73
C VAL A 453 -0.93 1.54 -16.44
N MET A 454 -2.09 1.98 -16.94
CA MET A 454 -3.36 1.26 -16.77
C MET A 454 -3.34 -0.12 -17.41
N ASN A 455 -2.65 -0.26 -18.55
CA ASN A 455 -2.51 -1.51 -19.29
C ASN A 455 -1.35 -2.39 -18.80
N LEU A 456 -0.48 -1.91 -17.90
CA LEU A 456 0.57 -2.75 -17.31
C LEU A 456 -0.03 -3.90 -16.49
N SER A 457 0.52 -5.09 -16.71
CA SER A 457 0.36 -6.22 -15.81
C SER A 457 1.31 -6.06 -14.64
N LEU A 458 0.78 -5.79 -13.45
CA LEU A 458 1.54 -5.52 -12.23
C LEU A 458 1.38 -6.66 -11.22
N PRO A 459 2.42 -7.00 -10.45
CA PRO A 459 2.27 -7.85 -9.28
C PRO A 459 1.37 -7.16 -8.25
N LEU A 460 0.83 -7.91 -7.29
CA LEU A 460 -0.05 -7.34 -6.25
C LEU A 460 0.65 -6.22 -5.46
N TYR A 461 1.95 -6.37 -5.20
CA TYR A 461 2.77 -5.44 -4.45
C TYR A 461 3.95 -4.95 -5.27
N CYS A 462 4.17 -3.64 -5.28
CA CYS A 462 5.27 -3.00 -5.98
C CYS A 462 6.08 -2.11 -5.02
N TRP A 463 7.40 -2.12 -5.20
CA TRP A 463 8.26 -1.03 -4.72
C TRP A 463 8.17 0.12 -5.71
N ILE A 464 8.07 1.35 -5.21
CA ILE A 464 8.05 2.56 -6.01
C ILE A 464 9.20 3.45 -5.53
N ILE A 465 10.14 3.74 -6.42
CA ILE A 465 11.19 4.72 -6.18
C ILE A 465 10.76 6.02 -6.84
N LYS A 466 10.82 7.13 -6.11
CA LYS A 466 10.46 8.46 -6.62
C LYS A 466 11.65 9.39 -6.55
N ALA A 467 11.90 10.14 -7.61
CA ALA A 467 12.93 11.14 -7.67
C ALA A 467 12.29 12.54 -7.74
N TYR A 468 12.63 13.41 -6.80
CA TYR A 468 12.14 14.79 -6.73
C TYR A 468 13.28 15.79 -6.89
N PHE A 469 12.99 16.95 -7.44
CA PHE A 469 13.91 18.10 -7.43
C PHE A 469 13.72 18.92 -6.15
N THR A 470 14.79 19.17 -5.39
CA THR A 470 14.65 19.86 -4.08
C THR A 470 14.11 21.28 -4.21
N ASN A 471 14.50 21.99 -5.26
CA ASN A 471 14.22 23.42 -5.42
C ASN A 471 12.72 23.70 -5.66
N GLN A 472 11.98 22.72 -6.19
CA GLN A 472 10.58 22.89 -6.59
C GLN A 472 9.64 21.86 -5.95
N MET A 473 10.17 20.82 -5.28
CA MET A 473 9.40 19.65 -4.82
C MET A 473 8.57 18.99 -5.93
N GLU A 474 9.00 19.15 -7.17
CA GLU A 474 8.38 18.55 -8.33
C GLU A 474 8.89 17.13 -8.50
N LEU A 475 7.97 16.21 -8.73
CA LEU A 475 8.25 14.81 -9.00
C LEU A 475 8.75 14.70 -10.44
N GLY A 476 9.96 14.16 -10.62
CA GLY A 476 10.57 14.00 -11.93
C GLY A 476 10.21 12.70 -12.62
N PHE A 477 10.44 11.58 -11.92
CA PHE A 477 10.06 10.25 -12.40
C PHE A 477 9.81 9.28 -11.24
N GLU A 478 9.09 8.20 -11.54
CA GLU A 478 8.89 7.07 -10.65
C GLU A 478 9.33 5.77 -11.32
N ILE A 479 10.07 4.91 -10.61
CA ILE A 479 10.42 3.56 -11.07
C ILE A 479 9.50 2.56 -10.36
N ILE A 480 8.79 1.74 -11.14
CA ILE A 480 7.96 0.65 -10.64
C ILE A 480 8.78 -0.64 -10.61
N ILE A 481 8.86 -1.25 -9.43
CA ILE A 481 9.63 -2.45 -9.16
C ILE A 481 8.72 -3.57 -8.64
N ASP A 482 8.90 -4.78 -9.18
CA ASP A 482 8.27 -6.00 -8.69
C ASP A 482 8.82 -6.40 -7.32
N ALA A 483 8.03 -6.22 -6.27
CA ALA A 483 8.43 -6.60 -4.92
C ALA A 483 8.43 -8.12 -4.69
N THR A 484 7.86 -8.90 -5.60
CA THR A 484 7.73 -10.37 -5.54
C THR A 484 8.84 -11.12 -6.27
N ASP A 485 9.67 -10.40 -7.02
CA ASP A 485 10.84 -10.96 -7.70
C ASP A 485 12.02 -11.17 -6.70
N ILE A 486 13.09 -11.79 -7.18
CA ILE A 486 14.35 -12.01 -6.44
C ILE A 486 15.37 -10.90 -6.73
N SER A 487 16.33 -10.69 -5.83
CA SER A 487 17.37 -9.65 -6.01
C SER A 487 18.22 -9.81 -7.27
N GLN A 488 18.38 -11.04 -7.78
CA GLN A 488 19.10 -11.33 -9.03
C GLN A 488 18.19 -11.28 -10.28
N GLY A 489 16.89 -11.01 -10.09
CA GLY A 489 15.86 -11.03 -11.12
C GLY A 489 15.84 -9.77 -11.97
N ASN A 490 14.79 -9.61 -12.77
CA ASN A 490 14.56 -8.44 -13.61
C ASN A 490 13.41 -7.63 -13.02
N PHE A 491 13.63 -7.09 -11.83
CA PHE A 491 12.54 -6.55 -11.03
C PHE A 491 12.00 -5.20 -11.52
N ILE A 492 12.65 -4.50 -12.46
CA ILE A 492 12.12 -3.23 -13.00
C ILE A 492 11.01 -3.53 -14.01
N ILE A 493 9.82 -3.01 -13.72
CA ILE A 493 8.64 -3.18 -14.57
C ILE A 493 8.55 -2.04 -15.58
N ASP A 494 8.55 -0.80 -15.09
CA ASP A 494 8.37 0.39 -15.92
C ASP A 494 8.89 1.65 -15.20
N ILE A 495 9.13 2.71 -15.97
CA ILE A 495 9.48 4.05 -15.47
C ILE A 495 8.41 5.02 -15.96
N ILE A 496 7.81 5.77 -15.03
CA ILE A 496 6.84 6.83 -15.32
C ILE A 496 7.57 8.17 -15.29
N TYR A 497 7.44 8.93 -16.36
CA TYR A 497 8.08 10.24 -16.51
C TYR A 497 7.06 11.35 -16.28
N TYR A 498 7.45 12.34 -15.47
CA TYR A 498 6.65 13.55 -15.20
C TYR A 498 7.32 14.79 -15.82
N ASP A 499 8.60 14.69 -16.16
CA ASP A 499 9.41 15.75 -16.72
C ASP A 499 10.21 15.25 -17.94
N GLU A 500 10.24 16.07 -19.00
CA GLU A 500 10.85 15.73 -20.30
C GLU A 500 12.38 15.69 -20.24
N MET A 501 12.99 16.51 -19.39
CA MET A 501 14.45 16.53 -19.22
C MET A 501 14.94 15.20 -18.61
N PHE A 502 14.23 14.65 -17.63
CA PHE A 502 14.55 13.31 -17.10
C PHE A 502 14.40 12.20 -18.12
N PHE A 503 13.39 12.28 -19.00
CA PHE A 503 13.25 11.32 -20.08
C PHE A 503 14.50 11.29 -20.95
N ASN A 504 14.98 12.46 -21.40
CA ASN A 504 16.17 12.58 -22.23
C ASN A 504 17.43 12.05 -21.53
N ILE A 505 17.62 12.41 -20.25
CA ILE A 505 18.80 11.97 -19.48
C ILE A 505 18.80 10.45 -19.25
N LEU A 506 17.63 9.84 -19.02
CA LEU A 506 17.55 8.38 -18.94
C LEU A 506 17.78 7.70 -20.30
N GLN A 507 17.48 8.34 -21.44
CA GLN A 507 17.92 7.85 -22.75
C GLN A 507 19.44 7.93 -22.92
N ASP A 508 20.07 9.00 -22.46
CA ASP A 508 21.53 9.12 -22.50
C ASP A 508 22.21 8.09 -21.58
N LEU A 509 21.67 7.86 -20.38
CA LEU A 509 22.11 6.80 -19.47
C LEU A 509 21.99 5.41 -20.12
N LYS A 510 20.90 5.16 -20.85
CA LYS A 510 20.74 3.95 -21.66
C LYS A 510 21.86 3.81 -22.69
N GLN A 511 22.15 4.86 -23.45
CA GLN A 511 23.24 4.84 -24.44
C GLN A 511 24.60 4.61 -23.79
N TYR A 512 24.85 5.23 -22.64
CA TYR A 512 26.06 5.03 -21.85
C TYR A 512 26.24 3.58 -21.42
N TYR A 513 25.24 2.95 -20.80
CA TYR A 513 25.33 1.55 -20.39
C TYR A 513 25.56 0.61 -21.58
N LEU A 514 24.88 0.87 -22.71
CA LEU A 514 25.07 0.11 -23.95
C LEU A 514 26.50 0.22 -24.50
N ALA A 515 27.08 1.43 -24.46
CA ALA A 515 28.45 1.66 -24.88
C ALA A 515 29.47 1.04 -23.92
N TRP A 516 29.24 1.18 -22.61
CA TRP A 516 30.10 0.66 -21.56
C TRP A 516 30.24 -0.87 -21.63
N ILE A 517 29.11 -1.60 -21.75
CA ILE A 517 29.15 -3.07 -21.89
C ILE A 517 29.84 -3.49 -23.19
N LYS A 518 29.61 -2.78 -24.30
CA LYS A 518 30.31 -3.08 -25.57
C LYS A 518 31.83 -2.91 -25.46
N LYS A 519 32.30 -1.99 -24.61
CA LYS A 519 33.72 -1.65 -24.47
C LYS A 519 34.44 -2.52 -23.44
N ASP A 520 33.87 -2.68 -22.25
CA ASP A 520 34.54 -3.27 -21.09
C ASP A 520 34.15 -4.74 -20.84
N GLY A 521 33.13 -5.25 -21.54
CA GLY A 521 32.79 -6.68 -21.53
C GLY A 521 32.46 -7.23 -20.13
N GLY A 522 33.28 -8.18 -19.67
CA GLY A 522 33.01 -8.96 -18.45
C GLY A 522 33.12 -8.18 -17.12
N SER A 523 33.95 -7.14 -17.05
CA SER A 523 34.07 -6.32 -15.82
C SER A 523 32.82 -5.46 -15.59
N ALA A 524 32.32 -4.82 -16.65
CA ALA A 524 31.08 -4.05 -16.60
C ALA A 524 29.87 -4.90 -16.17
N PHE A 525 29.83 -6.17 -16.60
CA PHE A 525 28.81 -7.13 -16.18
C PHE A 525 28.88 -7.43 -14.67
N SER A 526 30.08 -7.64 -14.12
CA SER A 526 30.28 -7.87 -12.69
C SER A 526 29.83 -6.67 -11.86
N ASP A 527 30.22 -5.46 -12.28
CA ASP A 527 29.88 -4.21 -11.58
C ASP A 527 28.36 -3.96 -11.58
N LEU A 528 27.68 -4.17 -12.71
CA LEU A 528 26.21 -4.03 -12.80
C LEU A 528 25.47 -4.98 -11.86
N ILE A 529 25.97 -6.21 -11.68
CA ILE A 529 25.38 -7.18 -10.75
C ILE A 529 25.65 -6.75 -9.32
N GLN A 530 26.90 -6.41 -9.00
CA GLN A 530 27.29 -5.99 -7.66
C GLN A 530 26.51 -4.75 -7.19
N HIS A 531 26.25 -3.81 -8.10
CA HIS A 531 25.54 -2.57 -7.83
C HIS A 531 24.02 -2.67 -8.01
N SER A 532 23.47 -3.87 -8.26
CA SER A 532 22.04 -4.11 -8.53
C SER A 532 21.47 -3.32 -9.72
N LEU A 533 22.31 -2.84 -10.65
CA LEU A 533 21.94 -2.06 -11.84
C LEU A 533 21.60 -2.92 -13.06
N TRP A 534 21.92 -4.22 -13.02
CA TRP A 534 21.58 -5.16 -14.09
C TRP A 534 20.10 -5.15 -14.56
N PRO A 535 19.10 -5.04 -13.67
CA PRO A 535 17.69 -4.93 -14.08
C PRO A 535 17.40 -3.70 -14.94
N LEU A 536 18.07 -2.57 -14.67
CA LEU A 536 17.91 -1.35 -15.45
C LEU A 536 18.49 -1.50 -16.86
N TYR A 537 19.66 -2.12 -16.97
CA TYR A 537 20.23 -2.47 -18.28
C TYR A 537 19.28 -3.35 -19.09
N LYS A 538 18.71 -4.39 -18.48
CA LYS A 538 17.74 -5.27 -19.15
C LYS A 538 16.45 -4.57 -19.53
N TYR A 539 15.97 -3.65 -18.69
CA TYR A 539 14.83 -2.80 -19.03
C TYR A 539 15.13 -1.95 -20.27
N PHE A 540 16.31 -1.33 -20.34
CA PHE A 540 16.74 -0.52 -21.48
C PHE A 540 16.99 -1.32 -22.78
N THR A 541 17.37 -2.59 -22.65
CA THR A 541 17.70 -3.48 -23.78
C THR A 541 16.58 -4.43 -24.17
N LYS A 542 15.42 -4.35 -23.50
CA LYS A 542 14.23 -5.11 -23.83
C LYS A 542 13.88 -4.83 -25.30
N THR A 543 14.16 -5.78 -26.18
CA THR A 543 13.71 -5.69 -27.57
C THR A 543 12.19 -5.75 -27.56
N ASN A 544 11.52 -4.93 -28.37
CA ASN A 544 10.07 -5.04 -28.55
C ASN A 544 9.71 -6.51 -28.67
N ASP A 545 8.83 -6.99 -27.78
CA ASP A 545 8.38 -8.37 -27.80
C ASP A 545 7.84 -8.65 -29.21
N VAL A 546 8.07 -9.86 -29.74
CA VAL A 546 7.56 -10.25 -31.07
C VAL A 546 6.06 -9.93 -31.15
N PHE A 547 5.33 -10.10 -30.05
CA PHE A 547 3.93 -9.74 -29.92
C PHE A 547 3.64 -8.24 -30.04
N SER A 548 4.47 -7.36 -29.48
CA SER A 548 4.34 -5.90 -29.63
C SER A 548 4.54 -5.46 -31.09
N ASN A 549 5.48 -6.08 -31.81
CA ASN A 549 5.65 -5.84 -33.24
C ASN A 549 4.45 -6.32 -34.05
N LEU A 550 3.88 -7.48 -33.70
CA LEU A 550 2.67 -7.99 -34.36
C LEU A 550 1.43 -7.12 -34.06
N ASP A 551 1.32 -6.55 -32.86
CA ASP A 551 0.26 -5.59 -32.50
C ASP A 551 0.38 -4.32 -33.36
N TYR A 552 1.60 -3.82 -33.57
CA TYR A 552 1.85 -2.67 -34.45
C TYR A 552 1.55 -2.98 -35.93
N LEU A 553 1.89 -4.17 -36.41
CA LEU A 553 1.71 -4.54 -37.81
C LEU A 553 0.27 -4.88 -38.16
N TYR A 554 -0.42 -5.63 -37.30
CA TYR A 554 -1.69 -6.29 -37.63
C TYR A 554 -2.82 -6.01 -36.61
N GLY A 555 -2.55 -5.19 -35.59
CA GLY A 555 -3.46 -4.94 -34.49
C GLY A 555 -3.40 -5.99 -33.38
N LYS A 556 -3.98 -5.64 -32.23
CA LYS A 556 -4.06 -6.50 -31.04
C LYS A 556 -4.83 -7.80 -31.31
N ILE A 557 -4.50 -8.83 -30.53
CA ILE A 557 -5.20 -10.12 -30.56
C ILE A 557 -6.62 -9.95 -29.99
N LYS A 558 -7.62 -10.43 -30.73
CA LYS A 558 -9.05 -10.33 -30.42
C LYS A 558 -9.76 -11.66 -30.56
N ILE A 559 -10.70 -11.90 -29.65
CA ILE A 559 -11.71 -12.96 -29.83
C ILE A 559 -12.79 -12.50 -30.82
N PRO A 560 -13.46 -13.42 -31.54
CA PRO A 560 -14.54 -13.03 -32.44
C PRO A 560 -15.67 -12.35 -31.67
N LYS A 561 -16.10 -11.16 -32.11
CA LYS A 561 -17.13 -10.34 -31.44
C LYS A 561 -18.44 -11.09 -31.16
N TYR A 562 -18.83 -12.00 -32.04
CA TYR A 562 -20.01 -12.87 -31.90
C TYR A 562 -19.88 -14.09 -32.82
N ILE A 563 -20.58 -15.17 -32.50
CA ILE A 563 -20.69 -16.36 -33.36
C ILE A 563 -22.13 -16.44 -33.86
N LYS A 564 -22.32 -16.61 -35.16
CA LYS A 564 -23.65 -16.73 -35.77
C LYS A 564 -24.17 -18.17 -35.65
N PRO A 565 -25.49 -18.39 -35.54
CA PRO A 565 -26.06 -19.73 -35.38
C PRO A 565 -25.64 -20.74 -36.48
N PHE A 566 -25.47 -20.29 -37.72
CA PHE A 566 -25.04 -21.16 -38.81
C PHE A 566 -23.55 -21.57 -38.74
N GLU A 567 -22.73 -20.85 -37.97
CA GLU A 567 -21.32 -21.19 -37.73
C GLU A 567 -21.18 -22.29 -36.67
N LEU A 568 -22.29 -22.72 -36.06
CA LEU A 568 -22.34 -23.77 -35.04
C LEU A 568 -22.94 -25.07 -35.59
N LYS A 569 -22.51 -26.19 -35.03
CA LYS A 569 -23.11 -27.52 -35.19
C LYS A 569 -22.91 -28.28 -33.88
N ASN A 570 -24.01 -28.68 -33.22
CA ASN A 570 -23.99 -29.34 -31.90
C ASN A 570 -23.20 -28.52 -30.84
N ASP A 571 -23.43 -27.21 -30.78
CA ASP A 571 -22.72 -26.25 -29.91
C ASP A 571 -21.19 -26.16 -30.14
N GLU A 572 -20.67 -26.81 -31.18
CA GLU A 572 -19.29 -26.66 -31.62
C GLU A 572 -19.21 -25.74 -32.84
N ILE A 573 -18.16 -24.91 -32.90
CA ILE A 573 -17.87 -24.12 -34.09
C ILE A 573 -17.52 -25.07 -35.24
N ARG A 574 -18.20 -24.90 -36.38
CA ARG A 574 -17.96 -25.71 -37.57
C ARG A 574 -16.49 -25.65 -37.94
N LYS A 575 -15.91 -26.83 -38.19
CA LYS A 575 -14.53 -26.93 -38.66
C LYS A 575 -14.47 -26.59 -40.14
N GLN A 576 -13.54 -25.70 -40.46
CA GLN A 576 -13.05 -25.49 -41.81
C GLN A 576 -11.64 -26.08 -41.87
N GLU A 577 -11.21 -26.50 -43.06
CA GLU A 577 -9.80 -26.77 -43.35
C GLU A 577 -9.24 -25.53 -44.07
N PRO A 578 -8.85 -24.48 -43.32
CA PRO A 578 -8.28 -23.31 -43.94
C PRO A 578 -6.86 -23.58 -44.42
N PHE A 579 -6.45 -22.81 -45.40
CA PHE A 579 -5.06 -22.71 -45.83
C PHE A 579 -4.27 -21.89 -44.82
N ILE A 580 -3.26 -22.51 -44.22
CA ILE A 580 -2.30 -21.84 -43.33
C ILE A 580 -1.06 -21.52 -44.16
N ILE A 581 -0.77 -20.24 -44.35
CA ILE A 581 0.33 -19.80 -45.20
C ILE A 581 1.43 -19.28 -44.31
N THR A 582 2.52 -20.04 -44.26
CA THR A 582 3.71 -19.73 -43.46
C THR A 582 4.89 -19.32 -44.34
N CYS A 583 4.91 -19.76 -45.60
CA CYS A 583 5.95 -19.44 -46.56
C CYS A 583 5.45 -19.41 -48.03
N LYS A 584 6.31 -18.95 -48.94
CA LYS A 584 6.04 -18.95 -50.40
C LYS A 584 5.67 -20.34 -50.94
N HIS A 585 6.30 -21.40 -50.43
CA HIS A 585 6.04 -22.76 -50.91
C HIS A 585 4.60 -23.20 -50.62
N ASP A 586 4.02 -22.81 -49.48
CA ASP A 586 2.62 -23.11 -49.16
C ASP A 586 1.69 -22.48 -50.20
N ALA A 587 1.91 -21.21 -50.53
CA ALA A 587 1.11 -20.47 -51.50
C ALA A 587 1.19 -21.04 -52.92
N GLU A 588 2.37 -21.52 -53.35
CA GLU A 588 2.58 -22.20 -54.64
C GLU A 588 1.77 -23.49 -54.77
N ILE A 589 1.57 -24.21 -53.65
CA ILE A 589 0.77 -25.44 -53.59
C ILE A 589 -0.73 -25.12 -53.59
N ILE A 590 -1.15 -24.12 -52.79
CA ILE A 590 -2.56 -23.81 -52.55
C ILE A 590 -3.28 -23.30 -53.80
N LYS A 591 -2.64 -22.45 -54.62
CA LYS A 591 -3.17 -21.79 -55.84
C LYS A 591 -4.64 -21.36 -55.73
N LEU A 592 -4.87 -20.09 -55.38
CA LEU A 592 -6.21 -19.55 -55.19
C LEU A 592 -7.03 -19.55 -56.51
N ASP A 593 -8.23 -20.15 -56.46
CA ASP A 593 -9.21 -20.09 -57.55
C ASP A 593 -9.81 -18.68 -57.68
N LYS A 594 -9.65 -18.08 -58.86
CA LYS A 594 -10.11 -16.72 -59.20
C LYS A 594 -11.63 -16.57 -59.22
N ASN A 595 -12.39 -17.66 -59.32
CA ASN A 595 -13.85 -17.62 -59.25
C ASN A 595 -14.40 -17.79 -57.83
N GLN A 596 -13.54 -18.07 -56.85
CA GLN A 596 -13.92 -18.32 -55.46
C GLN A 596 -13.73 -17.06 -54.61
N LYS A 597 -14.73 -16.78 -53.76
CA LYS A 597 -14.58 -15.80 -52.68
C LYS A 597 -13.89 -16.44 -51.48
N TYR A 598 -12.95 -15.71 -50.88
CA TYR A 598 -12.25 -16.14 -49.67
C TYR A 598 -12.45 -15.15 -48.53
N ILE A 599 -12.33 -15.68 -47.32
CA ILE A 599 -12.12 -14.93 -46.09
C ILE A 599 -10.72 -15.19 -45.57
N TRP A 600 -10.14 -14.20 -44.92
CA TRP A 600 -8.80 -14.32 -44.36
C TRP A 600 -8.75 -13.74 -42.95
N VAL A 601 -7.78 -14.22 -42.17
CA VAL A 601 -7.46 -13.72 -40.82
C VAL A 601 -5.98 -13.90 -40.53
N ILE A 602 -5.38 -12.93 -39.83
CA ILE A 602 -4.06 -13.11 -39.22
C ILE A 602 -4.26 -13.74 -37.85
N ASP A 603 -3.63 -14.89 -37.59
CA ASP A 603 -3.75 -15.54 -36.29
C ASP A 603 -2.91 -14.83 -35.20
N LYS A 604 -2.96 -15.36 -33.97
CA LYS A 604 -2.22 -14.78 -32.83
C LYS A 604 -0.70 -14.73 -33.04
N ASP A 605 -0.15 -15.65 -33.83
CA ASP A 605 1.28 -15.85 -34.07
C ASP A 605 1.74 -15.08 -35.34
N GLY A 606 0.81 -14.44 -36.04
CA GLY A 606 1.08 -13.61 -37.21
C GLY A 606 1.03 -14.36 -38.54
N PHE A 607 0.49 -15.58 -38.58
CA PHE A 607 0.33 -16.36 -39.81
C PHE A 607 -0.94 -15.95 -40.56
N LEU A 608 -0.88 -16.01 -41.90
CA LEU A 608 -2.01 -15.73 -42.77
C LEU A 608 -2.85 -17.00 -42.95
N ILE A 609 -4.11 -16.94 -42.54
CA ILE A 609 -5.07 -18.03 -42.64
C ILE A 609 -6.14 -17.64 -43.65
N ILE A 610 -6.35 -18.45 -44.69
CA ILE A 610 -7.33 -18.20 -45.75
C ILE A 610 -8.32 -19.37 -45.80
N GLY A 611 -9.61 -19.08 -45.86
CA GLY A 611 -10.64 -20.08 -46.09
C GLY A 611 -11.63 -19.65 -47.16
N LYS A 612 -12.24 -20.63 -47.81
CA LYS A 612 -13.32 -20.42 -48.79
C LYS A 612 -14.57 -19.88 -48.10
N GLU A 613 -15.24 -18.94 -48.75
CA GLU A 613 -16.56 -18.44 -48.37
C GLU A 613 -17.51 -18.66 -49.54
N ASP A 614 -18.59 -19.42 -49.32
CA ASP A 614 -19.60 -19.69 -50.35
C ASP A 614 -20.74 -18.67 -50.25
N ASP A 615 -21.12 -18.08 -51.40
CA ASP A 615 -22.16 -17.04 -51.48
C ASP A 615 -23.59 -17.59 -51.32
N ASN A 616 -23.78 -18.91 -51.29
CA ASN A 616 -25.11 -19.53 -51.18
C ASN A 616 -25.52 -19.70 -49.70
N PRO A 617 -26.58 -19.03 -49.21
CA PRO A 617 -26.99 -19.06 -47.80
C PRO A 617 -27.47 -20.43 -47.30
N ASP A 618 -27.83 -21.35 -48.20
CA ASP A 618 -28.16 -22.75 -47.90
C ASP A 618 -26.96 -23.71 -48.02
N SER A 619 -25.81 -23.21 -48.49
CA SER A 619 -24.55 -23.94 -48.53
C SER A 619 -23.71 -23.67 -47.29
N ASP A 620 -22.60 -24.37 -47.14
CA ASP A 620 -21.75 -24.46 -45.95
C ASP A 620 -20.98 -23.15 -45.65
N ASN A 621 -21.72 -22.02 -45.49
CA ASN A 621 -21.17 -20.70 -45.25
C ASN A 621 -20.45 -20.68 -43.89
N LYS A 622 -19.13 -20.71 -43.98
CA LYS A 622 -18.18 -20.77 -42.88
C LYS A 622 -17.61 -19.36 -42.70
N GLY A 623 -18.19 -18.60 -41.77
CA GLY A 623 -17.74 -17.23 -41.48
C GLY A 623 -16.40 -17.20 -40.74
N HIS A 624 -15.80 -16.01 -40.55
CA HIS A 624 -14.45 -15.87 -39.96
C HIS A 624 -14.14 -16.72 -38.70
N PRO A 625 -15.06 -16.93 -37.73
CA PRO A 625 -14.75 -17.73 -36.55
C PRO A 625 -14.38 -19.19 -36.85
N THR A 626 -14.81 -19.75 -37.98
CA THR A 626 -14.49 -21.14 -38.37
C THR A 626 -13.04 -21.33 -38.77
N LEU A 627 -12.35 -20.28 -39.23
CA LEU A 627 -10.93 -20.32 -39.60
C LEU A 627 -10.03 -20.64 -38.40
N LEU A 628 -10.36 -20.07 -37.24
CA LEU A 628 -9.59 -20.22 -36.01
C LEU A 628 -10.29 -21.09 -34.96
N GLN A 629 -11.42 -21.72 -35.31
CA GLN A 629 -12.27 -22.47 -34.37
C GLN A 629 -12.63 -21.65 -33.12
N GLY A 630 -12.98 -20.39 -33.32
CA GLY A 630 -13.33 -19.43 -32.25
C GLY A 630 -12.16 -18.89 -31.45
N ARG A 631 -10.91 -19.29 -31.77
CA ARG A 631 -9.73 -18.73 -31.12
C ARG A 631 -9.49 -17.29 -31.53
N ALA A 632 -8.65 -16.63 -30.76
CA ALA A 632 -8.30 -15.25 -30.99
C ALA A 632 -7.42 -15.09 -32.24
N GLY A 633 -7.66 -14.02 -32.99
CA GLY A 633 -6.92 -13.58 -34.17
C GLY A 633 -6.77 -12.07 -34.16
N ARG A 634 -6.06 -11.50 -35.11
CA ARG A 634 -5.76 -10.06 -35.20
C ARG A 634 -6.75 -9.39 -36.14
N ILE A 635 -6.30 -8.88 -37.27
CA ILE A 635 -7.17 -8.34 -38.32
C ILE A 635 -7.64 -9.42 -39.31
N ALA A 636 -8.84 -9.25 -39.86
CA ALA A 636 -9.46 -10.16 -40.82
C ALA A 636 -10.25 -9.43 -41.92
N GLY A 637 -10.60 -10.15 -42.98
CA GLY A 637 -11.38 -9.57 -44.06
C GLY A 637 -11.79 -10.55 -45.13
N GLU A 638 -12.18 -10.00 -46.28
CA GLU A 638 -12.50 -10.76 -47.48
C GLU A 638 -11.40 -10.57 -48.54
N LEU A 639 -11.28 -11.57 -49.42
CA LEU A 639 -10.37 -11.62 -50.55
C LEU A 639 -11.17 -12.03 -51.80
N ARG A 640 -11.11 -11.21 -52.86
CA ARG A 640 -11.88 -11.41 -54.10
C ARG A 640 -11.03 -11.09 -55.32
N PHE A 641 -11.17 -11.87 -56.40
CA PHE A 641 -10.52 -11.55 -57.67
C PHE A 641 -11.47 -10.81 -58.60
N LYS A 642 -11.07 -9.63 -59.08
CA LYS A 642 -11.82 -8.82 -60.06
C LYS A 642 -10.83 -8.05 -60.93
N GLU A 643 -11.20 -7.73 -62.17
CA GLU A 643 -10.41 -6.85 -63.05
C GLU A 643 -8.92 -7.26 -63.17
N ASN A 644 -8.66 -8.57 -63.22
CA ASN A 644 -7.31 -9.17 -63.25
C ASN A 644 -6.43 -8.95 -62.00
N LYS A 645 -7.00 -8.55 -60.86
CA LYS A 645 -6.27 -8.36 -59.59
C LYS A 645 -7.02 -8.94 -58.39
N TRP A 646 -6.29 -9.20 -57.30
CA TRP A 646 -6.90 -9.57 -56.02
C TRP A 646 -7.16 -8.34 -55.18
N PHE A 647 -8.38 -8.22 -54.67
CA PHE A 647 -8.79 -7.17 -53.75
C PHE A 647 -8.88 -7.73 -52.33
N VAL A 648 -8.19 -7.06 -51.40
CA VAL A 648 -8.15 -7.37 -49.97
C VAL A 648 -8.79 -6.23 -49.21
N ASN A 649 -9.76 -6.53 -48.34
CA ASN A 649 -10.43 -5.53 -47.51
C ASN A 649 -10.43 -5.92 -46.02
N LYS A 650 -10.93 -5.03 -45.15
CA LYS A 650 -11.08 -5.26 -43.70
C LYS A 650 -12.46 -5.78 -43.28
N LYS A 651 -13.27 -6.31 -44.21
CA LYS A 651 -14.70 -6.60 -43.99
C LYS A 651 -14.92 -7.84 -43.11
N SER A 652 -14.66 -7.69 -41.82
CA SER A 652 -14.97 -8.69 -40.80
C SER A 652 -15.54 -8.02 -39.55
N GLY A 653 -16.85 -8.17 -39.32
CA GLY A 653 -17.47 -7.76 -38.07
C GLY A 653 -17.08 -8.61 -36.86
N ARG A 654 -16.09 -9.52 -36.99
CA ARG A 654 -15.65 -10.47 -35.96
C ARG A 654 -14.31 -10.15 -35.36
N TYR A 655 -13.33 -9.89 -36.22
CA TYR A 655 -11.96 -9.59 -35.81
C TYR A 655 -11.57 -8.14 -36.14
N SER A 656 -12.26 -7.50 -37.11
CA SER A 656 -11.97 -6.14 -37.59
C SER A 656 -12.92 -5.07 -37.04
N TYR A 657 -13.44 -5.25 -35.81
CA TYR A 657 -14.40 -4.31 -35.21
C TYR A 657 -13.71 -3.13 -34.50
N PRO A 658 -14.31 -1.91 -34.55
CA PRO A 658 -13.67 -0.63 -34.24
C PRO A 658 -13.52 -0.31 -32.74
N ILE A 659 -13.62 -1.28 -31.83
CA ILE A 659 -13.59 -1.01 -30.38
C ILE A 659 -12.19 -0.57 -29.91
N GLU A 660 -11.12 -0.92 -30.63
CA GLU A 660 -9.74 -0.71 -30.19
C GLU A 660 -8.85 0.02 -31.19
N TYR A 661 -9.36 0.35 -32.38
CA TYR A 661 -8.64 1.12 -33.39
C TYR A 661 -9.61 1.85 -34.30
N SER A 662 -9.17 3.01 -34.77
CA SER A 662 -9.84 3.82 -35.77
C SER A 662 -9.90 3.10 -37.12
N ASP A 663 -10.80 3.55 -37.99
CA ASP A 663 -10.87 3.02 -39.36
C ASP A 663 -9.56 3.22 -40.12
N LEU A 664 -8.83 4.30 -39.84
CA LEU A 664 -7.54 4.61 -40.44
C LEU A 664 -6.45 3.59 -40.02
N GLU A 665 -6.41 3.22 -38.75
CA GLU A 665 -5.48 2.20 -38.24
C GLU A 665 -5.78 0.82 -38.83
N ALA A 666 -7.06 0.46 -38.96
CA ALA A 666 -7.45 -0.78 -39.61
C ALA A 666 -6.99 -0.82 -41.09
N ASP A 667 -7.05 0.30 -41.81
CA ASP A 667 -6.56 0.40 -43.18
C ASP A 667 -5.04 0.21 -43.26
N ILE A 668 -4.30 0.78 -42.31
CA ILE A 668 -2.84 0.59 -42.18
C ILE A 668 -2.53 -0.89 -41.95
N TYR A 669 -3.25 -1.56 -41.04
CA TYR A 669 -3.02 -2.98 -40.77
C TYR A 669 -3.31 -3.86 -41.99
N VAL A 670 -4.38 -3.60 -42.76
CA VAL A 670 -4.62 -4.38 -43.99
C VAL A 670 -3.54 -4.13 -45.03
N LYS A 671 -3.08 -2.88 -45.19
CA LYS A 671 -1.95 -2.58 -46.09
C LYS A 671 -0.68 -3.32 -45.68
N ASN A 672 -0.39 -3.39 -44.37
CA ASN A 672 0.72 -4.19 -43.85
C ASN A 672 0.52 -5.68 -44.16
N VAL A 673 -0.70 -6.23 -44.02
CA VAL A 673 -0.98 -7.62 -44.40
C VAL A 673 -0.75 -7.85 -45.90
N ILE A 674 -1.16 -6.92 -46.76
CA ILE A 674 -0.91 -7.01 -48.20
C ILE A 674 0.59 -7.08 -48.47
N HIS A 675 1.35 -6.11 -47.96
CA HIS A 675 2.78 -5.98 -48.21
C HIS A 675 3.60 -7.12 -47.59
N GLU A 676 3.32 -7.50 -46.34
CA GLU A 676 4.15 -8.45 -45.57
C GLU A 676 3.71 -9.92 -45.75
N LYS A 677 2.48 -10.17 -46.24
CA LYS A 677 1.94 -11.53 -46.37
C LYS A 677 1.51 -11.84 -47.79
N PHE A 678 0.56 -11.11 -48.36
CA PHE A 678 0.02 -11.47 -49.67
C PHE A 678 1.05 -11.31 -50.79
N GLU A 679 1.71 -10.16 -50.90
CA GLU A 679 2.75 -9.90 -51.92
C GLU A 679 4.03 -10.73 -51.67
N VAL A 680 4.32 -11.05 -50.41
CA VAL A 680 5.46 -11.92 -50.06
C VAL A 680 5.19 -13.36 -50.45
N TYR A 681 3.97 -13.88 -50.26
CA TYR A 681 3.71 -15.30 -50.44
C TYR A 681 3.19 -15.65 -51.84
N PHE A 682 2.45 -14.75 -52.49
CA PHE A 682 1.83 -15.00 -53.80
C PHE A 682 2.50 -14.17 -54.90
N ASN A 683 2.74 -14.79 -56.06
CA ASN A 683 3.25 -14.11 -57.25
C ASN A 683 2.11 -13.46 -58.07
N GLU A 684 1.21 -12.73 -57.42
CA GLU A 684 0.07 -12.03 -58.04
C GLU A 684 -0.04 -10.60 -57.49
N GLU A 685 -0.79 -9.72 -58.17
CA GLU A 685 -1.04 -8.35 -57.70
C GLU A 685 -2.22 -8.30 -56.72
N PHE A 686 -2.00 -7.66 -55.57
CA PHE A 686 -2.99 -7.44 -54.52
C PHE A 686 -3.21 -5.94 -54.30
N GLU A 687 -4.48 -5.53 -54.20
CA GLU A 687 -4.87 -4.14 -54.00
C GLU A 687 -5.81 -4.02 -52.79
N PHE A 688 -5.64 -2.93 -52.04
CA PHE A 688 -6.51 -2.62 -50.91
C PHE A 688 -7.85 -2.05 -51.41
N GLU A 689 -8.95 -2.74 -51.12
CA GLU A 689 -10.31 -2.26 -51.40
C GLU A 689 -10.84 -1.50 -50.17
N ASN A 690 -10.91 -0.17 -50.27
CA ASN A 690 -11.50 0.66 -49.24
C ASN A 690 -13.04 0.59 -49.33
N ILE A 691 -13.70 0.25 -48.21
CA ILE A 691 -15.16 -0.04 -48.15
C ILE A 691 -15.83 0.87 -47.13
#